data_AF-A0A2M9KDT5-F1
#
_entry.id   AF-A0A2M9KDT5-F1
#
_cell.length_a   1.000
_cell.length_b   1.000
_cell.length_c   1.000
_cell.angle_alpha   90.00
_cell.angle_beta   90.00
_cell.angle_gamma   90.00
#
_symmetry.space_group_name_H-M   'P 1'
#
loop_
_entity.id
_entity.type
_entity.pdbx_description
1 polymer ?
#
loop_
_entity_poly.entity_id
_entity_poly.type
_entity_poly.pdbx_seq_one_letter_code
_entity_poly.pdbx_strand_id
1 'polypeptide(L)'
;MIAFREIVLKVHSRCDLACDHCYVYEHADQSWRGRPKVISPEVVTHTASRLAEHARDHALPSVTVILHGGEPLLAGTARLRFVCEEFTRALAGIAELDLRVHTNGLQLGPRYLDLFAEFGVRVGVSLDGDRAANDRHRRFADGRTSHPLVLAAVALLRSEPYRHLYQGLLCTVDVANDPVAVLDALVELEPPRVDFLLPHATWETPPARPDGAPDAYARWLLRVFDHWERRERPVPVRLFESLLSTLRGGPSLTESLGLAPTDLVVVETDGTLEQVDSLKSAFDGAAATGFNVFDHAFDQVAAHPGVRARQLGLAGVSDSCRRCPVVRSCGGGLYTHRYRADNGFDNPSVYCADLRELVDGVQARTAPRESAPQLADPAALARSQEELTRVLLARLHEDLAGHAGWERAWELLAEVEERAGAGREEAAAAVDAVVDHPFTRTWVLAALDAVRERRSGGAEREDPAREAARRLAALTASAVLRGGLELPAEVAYRDGEVYLPTLGLLRLGAPGTDGRAALRATGEGYAVRDGRAEHRFGPGAGDARWLPVRTWPPGPPDAAPGAPGAPGTPAPPVALEDLDPYRNCFARPPRLRLGAGEAEEWRTRLDRAWALLHETVPEFARAARAGLTTLTPLAGGPRSAVWGEAGRHGPGALGVPYAAGVRETALALLTGRRRARLRALTEVTDLYALDGAWQHPSPWRERPVPVSRLLADVHERVAVEAYRRATAAAEPGGADRIHRALDRLSGAAELTSTGKRLVEELRWELKGVGA
;
A
#
# COMPACT_ATOMS: atom_id res chain seq x y z
N MET A 1 5.87 -12.04 -20.71
CA MET A 1 7.13 -12.68 -20.29
C MET A 1 7.78 -11.72 -19.29
N ILE A 2 8.41 -12.23 -18.24
CA ILE A 2 9.04 -11.39 -17.21
C ILE A 2 10.54 -11.39 -17.50
N ALA A 3 11.05 -10.21 -17.81
CA ALA A 3 12.46 -9.99 -18.13
C ALA A 3 13.33 -10.26 -16.90
N PHE A 4 14.47 -10.92 -17.09
CA PHE A 4 15.46 -11.05 -16.03
C PHE A 4 16.03 -9.70 -15.62
N ARG A 5 16.15 -9.49 -14.31
CA ARG A 5 16.78 -8.30 -13.70
C ARG A 5 18.01 -8.66 -12.88
N GLU A 6 18.13 -9.93 -12.48
CA GLU A 6 19.24 -10.44 -11.69
C GLU A 6 19.91 -11.60 -12.40
N ILE A 7 21.25 -11.60 -12.42
CA ILE A 7 22.05 -12.75 -12.83
C ILE A 7 22.94 -13.21 -11.68
N VAL A 8 23.00 -14.52 -11.47
CA VAL A 8 23.98 -15.14 -10.58
C VAL A 8 25.07 -15.73 -11.44
N LEU A 9 26.24 -15.11 -11.43
CA LEU A 9 27.38 -15.50 -12.25
C LEU A 9 28.33 -16.37 -11.42
N LYS A 10 28.46 -17.65 -11.78
CA LYS A 10 29.43 -18.56 -11.18
C LYS A 10 30.82 -18.26 -11.75
N VAL A 11 31.62 -17.52 -10.99
CA VAL A 11 33.01 -17.18 -11.40
C VAL A 11 34.01 -18.27 -11.01
N HIS A 12 33.65 -19.11 -10.04
CA HIS A 12 34.43 -20.26 -9.57
C HIS A 12 33.48 -21.40 -9.18
N SER A 13 33.87 -22.67 -9.39
CA SER A 13 32.99 -23.83 -9.10
C SER A 13 33.49 -24.72 -7.95
N ARG A 14 34.52 -24.29 -7.22
CA ARG A 14 35.07 -24.98 -6.03
C ARG A 14 35.09 -24.03 -4.82
N CYS A 15 35.10 -24.59 -3.62
CA CYS A 15 35.15 -23.86 -2.36
C CYS A 15 36.36 -24.33 -1.52
N ASP A 16 36.85 -23.45 -0.66
CA ASP A 16 37.90 -23.73 0.34
C ASP A 16 37.33 -24.11 1.71
N LEU A 17 36.00 -24.19 1.84
CA LEU A 17 35.26 -24.80 2.95
C LEU A 17 34.52 -26.08 2.53
N ALA A 18 34.27 -26.95 3.50
CA ALA A 18 33.51 -28.18 3.35
C ALA A 18 32.24 -28.12 4.20
N CYS A 19 31.36 -27.16 3.89
CA CYS A 19 30.10 -27.02 4.61
C CYS A 19 29.16 -28.20 4.34
N ASP A 20 28.78 -28.93 5.38
CA ASP A 20 27.93 -30.14 5.30
C ASP A 20 26.48 -29.85 4.87
N HIS A 21 26.00 -28.62 5.02
CA HIS A 21 24.71 -28.17 4.52
C HIS A 21 24.78 -27.51 3.12
N CYS A 22 25.92 -27.58 2.43
CA CYS A 22 26.08 -26.90 1.15
C CYS A 22 25.27 -27.60 0.06
N TYR A 23 24.20 -26.95 -0.40
CA TYR A 23 23.34 -27.50 -1.46
C TYR A 23 24.06 -27.74 -2.80
N VAL A 24 25.21 -27.11 -3.04
CA VAL A 24 26.00 -27.33 -4.27
C VAL A 24 26.81 -28.61 -4.18
N TYR A 25 27.34 -28.95 -3.00
CA TYR A 25 28.31 -30.04 -2.84
C TYR A 25 27.71 -31.31 -2.22
N GLU A 26 26.66 -31.17 -1.41
CA GLU A 26 26.12 -32.24 -0.57
C GLU A 26 24.73 -32.74 -1.00
N HIS A 27 24.04 -32.04 -1.90
CA HIS A 27 22.68 -32.39 -2.32
C HIS A 27 22.64 -33.19 -3.63
N ALA A 28 21.43 -33.45 -4.13
CA ALA A 28 21.18 -34.39 -5.22
C ALA A 28 21.96 -34.11 -6.52
N ASP A 29 22.03 -32.84 -6.95
CA ASP A 29 22.78 -32.46 -8.15
C ASP A 29 24.29 -32.36 -7.88
N GLN A 30 25.08 -33.03 -8.71
CA GLN A 30 26.54 -33.07 -8.59
C GLN A 30 27.26 -32.57 -9.85
N SER A 31 26.55 -31.79 -10.68
CA SER A 31 27.04 -31.25 -11.96
C SER A 31 28.31 -30.41 -11.81
N TRP A 32 28.50 -29.75 -10.66
CA TRP A 32 29.68 -28.95 -10.33
C TRP A 32 31.00 -29.71 -10.56
N ARG A 33 31.00 -31.05 -10.39
CA ARG A 33 32.19 -31.89 -10.58
C ARG A 33 32.73 -31.82 -12.00
N GLY A 34 31.83 -31.76 -12.99
CA GLY A 34 32.17 -31.69 -14.41
C GLY A 34 32.43 -30.27 -14.94
N ARG A 35 32.02 -29.23 -14.20
CA ARG A 35 32.17 -27.83 -14.62
C ARG A 35 33.63 -27.36 -14.53
N PRO A 36 34.07 -26.44 -15.41
CA PRO A 36 35.37 -25.76 -15.27
C PRO A 36 35.51 -25.12 -13.89
N LYS A 37 36.72 -25.19 -13.31
CA LYS A 37 36.98 -24.62 -11.98
C LYS A 37 36.77 -23.11 -11.94
N VAL A 38 37.11 -22.43 -13.03
CA VAL A 38 37.10 -20.97 -13.12
C VAL A 38 36.44 -20.56 -14.44
N ILE A 39 35.68 -19.48 -14.41
CA ILE A 39 35.05 -18.90 -15.61
C ILE A 39 36.10 -18.40 -16.62
N SER A 40 35.84 -18.59 -17.91
CA SER A 40 36.71 -18.10 -18.99
C SER A 40 36.38 -16.65 -19.37
N PRO A 41 37.34 -15.89 -19.92
CA PRO A 41 37.07 -14.54 -20.45
C PRO A 41 35.97 -14.53 -21.52
N GLU A 42 35.93 -15.57 -22.35
CA GLU A 42 34.94 -15.71 -23.42
C GLU A 42 33.51 -15.80 -22.87
N VAL A 43 33.29 -16.64 -21.85
CA VAL A 43 31.98 -16.76 -21.18
C VAL A 43 31.57 -15.41 -20.59
N VAL A 44 32.48 -14.70 -19.94
CA VAL A 44 32.21 -13.38 -19.34
C VAL A 44 31.77 -12.37 -20.40
N THR A 45 32.52 -12.22 -21.49
CA THR A 45 32.21 -11.28 -22.57
C THR A 45 30.86 -11.61 -23.23
N HIS A 46 30.59 -12.90 -23.50
CA HIS A 46 29.29 -13.30 -24.04
C HIS A 46 28.14 -13.01 -23.05
N THR A 47 28.32 -13.33 -21.78
CA THR A 47 27.31 -13.07 -20.74
C THR A 47 27.00 -11.57 -20.64
N ALA A 48 28.02 -10.72 -20.62
CA ALA A 48 27.85 -9.27 -20.57
C ALA A 48 27.11 -8.74 -21.81
N SER A 49 27.43 -9.25 -23.02
CA SER A 49 26.70 -8.91 -24.25
C SER A 49 25.23 -9.32 -24.17
N ARG A 50 24.94 -10.56 -23.76
CA ARG A 50 23.56 -11.06 -23.64
C ARG A 50 22.74 -10.27 -22.62
N LEU A 51 23.34 -9.88 -21.50
CA LEU A 51 22.66 -9.05 -20.51
C LEU A 51 22.40 -7.64 -21.06
N ALA A 52 23.34 -7.04 -21.79
CA ALA A 52 23.17 -5.72 -22.39
C ALA A 52 22.12 -5.70 -23.51
N GLU A 53 22.07 -6.75 -24.35
CA GLU A 53 20.98 -7.00 -25.30
C GLU A 53 19.63 -7.03 -24.59
N HIS A 54 19.50 -7.91 -23.60
CA HIS A 54 18.29 -8.08 -22.80
C HIS A 54 17.83 -6.80 -22.10
N ALA A 55 18.76 -6.09 -21.45
CA ALA A 55 18.45 -4.84 -20.73
C ALA A 55 17.94 -3.74 -21.67
N ARG A 56 18.52 -3.64 -22.88
CA ARG A 56 18.09 -2.67 -23.89
C ARG A 56 16.70 -3.00 -24.43
N ASP A 57 16.46 -4.27 -24.79
CA ASP A 57 15.22 -4.70 -25.43
C ASP A 57 14.01 -4.55 -24.48
N HIS A 58 14.23 -4.69 -23.16
CA HIS A 58 13.20 -4.50 -22.13
C HIS A 58 13.24 -3.13 -21.44
N ALA A 59 14.09 -2.21 -21.91
CA ALA A 59 14.30 -0.88 -21.32
C ALA A 59 14.47 -0.93 -19.79
N LEU A 60 15.29 -1.86 -19.29
CA LEU A 60 15.48 -2.06 -17.86
C LEU A 60 16.24 -0.86 -17.28
N PRO A 61 15.73 -0.18 -16.24
CA PRO A 61 16.44 0.95 -15.64
C PRO A 61 17.70 0.51 -14.90
N SER A 62 17.76 -0.75 -14.45
CA SER A 62 18.88 -1.32 -13.71
C SER A 62 18.90 -2.85 -13.81
N VAL A 63 20.10 -3.42 -13.69
CA VAL A 63 20.35 -4.86 -13.60
C VAL A 63 21.34 -5.18 -12.48
N THR A 64 21.15 -6.33 -11.84
CA THR A 64 22.01 -6.82 -10.76
C THR A 64 22.84 -8.00 -11.25
N VAL A 65 24.15 -7.97 -10.99
CA VAL A 65 25.08 -9.07 -11.26
C VAL A 65 25.70 -9.53 -9.95
N ILE A 66 25.35 -10.74 -9.52
CA ILE A 66 25.87 -11.35 -8.30
C ILE A 66 27.01 -12.32 -8.66
N LEU A 67 28.23 -11.93 -8.31
CA LEU A 67 29.40 -12.78 -8.38
C LEU A 67 29.29 -13.86 -7.29
N HIS A 68 29.22 -15.11 -7.73
CA HIS A 68 29.00 -16.26 -6.87
C HIS A 68 29.86 -17.44 -7.33
N GLY A 69 29.66 -18.58 -6.67
CA GLY A 69 30.07 -19.90 -7.12
C GLY A 69 31.19 -20.43 -6.24
N GLY A 70 31.07 -21.70 -5.82
CA GLY A 70 31.81 -22.23 -4.68
C GLY A 70 32.20 -21.15 -3.68
N GLU A 71 33.49 -20.78 -3.71
CA GLU A 71 33.96 -19.49 -3.21
C GLU A 71 34.44 -18.59 -4.37
N PRO A 72 33.77 -17.45 -4.68
CA PRO A 72 34.10 -16.63 -5.85
C PRO A 72 35.46 -15.95 -5.76
N LEU A 73 35.96 -15.65 -4.55
CA LEU A 73 37.24 -14.97 -4.41
C LEU A 73 38.42 -15.85 -4.84
N LEU A 74 38.26 -17.18 -4.93
CA LEU A 74 39.25 -18.09 -5.49
C LEU A 74 39.52 -17.86 -6.98
N ALA A 75 38.64 -17.15 -7.69
CA ALA A 75 38.87 -16.75 -9.08
C ALA A 75 40.07 -15.78 -9.25
N GLY A 76 40.47 -15.09 -8.17
CA GLY A 76 41.58 -14.14 -8.16
C GLY A 76 41.21 -12.74 -8.66
N THR A 77 41.87 -11.70 -8.13
CA THR A 77 41.53 -10.29 -8.39
C THR A 77 41.66 -9.88 -9.86
N ALA A 78 42.64 -10.40 -10.60
CA ALA A 78 42.79 -10.08 -12.02
C ALA A 78 41.58 -10.52 -12.85
N ARG A 79 40.99 -11.67 -12.52
CA ARG A 79 39.81 -12.19 -13.21
C ARG A 79 38.54 -11.46 -12.79
N LEU A 80 38.37 -11.19 -11.49
CA LEU A 80 37.23 -10.41 -11.02
C LEU A 80 37.24 -8.98 -11.57
N ARG A 81 38.42 -8.37 -11.72
CA ARG A 81 38.59 -7.10 -12.43
C ARG A 81 38.07 -7.18 -13.86
N PHE A 82 38.53 -8.17 -14.63
CA PHE A 82 38.06 -8.37 -16.00
C PHE A 82 36.52 -8.53 -16.06
N VAL A 83 35.93 -9.27 -15.12
CA VAL A 83 34.46 -9.38 -15.03
C VAL A 83 33.81 -8.02 -14.82
N CYS A 84 34.27 -7.24 -13.84
CA CYS A 84 33.70 -5.92 -13.56
C CYS A 84 33.84 -4.98 -14.76
N GLU A 85 35.02 -4.90 -15.36
CA GLU A 85 35.30 -4.08 -16.55
C GLU A 85 34.36 -4.42 -17.71
N GLU A 86 34.18 -5.72 -18.00
CA GLU A 86 33.34 -6.16 -19.11
C GLU A 86 31.84 -5.85 -18.89
N PHE A 87 31.30 -6.06 -17.69
CA PHE A 87 29.91 -5.71 -17.40
C PHE A 87 29.70 -4.19 -17.39
N THR A 88 30.60 -3.43 -16.76
CA THR A 88 30.54 -1.95 -16.77
C THR A 88 30.56 -1.41 -18.19
N ARG A 89 31.46 -1.92 -19.04
CA ARG A 89 31.58 -1.53 -20.44
C ARG A 89 30.33 -1.91 -21.24
N ALA A 90 29.81 -3.12 -21.07
CA ALA A 90 28.68 -3.61 -21.84
C ALA A 90 27.36 -2.88 -21.52
N LEU A 91 27.15 -2.47 -20.27
CA LEU A 91 25.91 -1.83 -19.81
C LEU A 91 25.95 -0.30 -19.82
N ALA A 92 27.10 0.31 -20.10
CA ALA A 92 27.27 1.76 -20.17
C ALA A 92 26.24 2.41 -21.13
N GLY A 93 25.43 3.34 -20.61
CA GLY A 93 24.38 4.03 -21.36
C GLY A 93 23.14 3.19 -21.67
N ILE A 94 23.02 1.98 -21.10
CA ILE A 94 21.87 1.08 -21.28
C ILE A 94 21.07 0.94 -19.99
N ALA A 95 21.72 0.57 -18.89
CA ALA A 95 21.09 0.35 -17.60
C ALA A 95 22.09 0.58 -16.46
N GLU A 96 21.61 1.00 -15.29
CA GLU A 96 22.42 1.05 -14.06
C GLU A 96 22.88 -0.37 -13.67
N LEU A 97 24.17 -0.54 -13.39
CA LEU A 97 24.76 -1.82 -13.02
C LEU A 97 24.98 -1.90 -11.50
N ASP A 98 24.32 -2.86 -10.85
CA ASP A 98 24.52 -3.19 -9.44
C ASP A 98 25.36 -4.47 -9.31
N LEU A 99 26.66 -4.32 -8.99
CA LEU A 99 27.57 -5.43 -8.75
C LEU A 99 27.57 -5.85 -7.29
N ARG A 100 27.45 -7.16 -7.06
CA ARG A 100 27.47 -7.78 -5.73
C ARG A 100 28.35 -9.02 -5.72
N VAL A 101 28.88 -9.39 -4.56
CA VAL A 101 29.58 -10.66 -4.35
C VAL A 101 29.12 -11.30 -3.05
N HIS A 102 28.85 -12.61 -3.09
CA HIS A 102 28.58 -13.41 -1.90
C HIS A 102 29.76 -14.34 -1.63
N THR A 103 30.40 -14.18 -0.48
CA THR A 103 31.63 -14.89 -0.11
C THR A 103 31.53 -15.53 1.28
N ASN A 104 32.31 -16.58 1.51
CA ASN A 104 32.57 -17.12 2.85
C ASN A 104 33.54 -16.23 3.66
N GLY A 105 34.16 -15.22 3.04
CA GLY A 105 35.02 -14.23 3.68
C GLY A 105 36.48 -14.63 3.85
N LEU A 106 36.86 -15.90 3.64
CA LEU A 106 38.21 -16.40 3.97
C LEU A 106 39.34 -15.72 3.18
N GLN A 107 39.08 -15.42 1.91
CA GLN A 107 40.05 -14.78 1.01
C GLN A 107 39.92 -13.25 1.00
N LEU A 108 38.95 -12.69 1.74
CA LEU A 108 38.66 -11.27 1.70
C LEU A 108 39.75 -10.49 2.45
N GLY A 109 40.35 -9.53 1.76
CA GLY A 109 41.40 -8.66 2.30
C GLY A 109 41.51 -7.38 1.47
N PRO A 110 42.42 -6.46 1.85
CA PRO A 110 42.54 -5.14 1.20
C PRO A 110 42.62 -5.20 -0.33
N ARG A 111 43.39 -6.16 -0.88
CA ARG A 111 43.52 -6.33 -2.34
C ARG A 111 42.19 -6.57 -3.08
N TYR A 112 41.23 -7.27 -2.45
CA TYR A 112 39.89 -7.46 -3.03
C TYR A 112 39.00 -6.25 -2.75
N LEU A 113 39.09 -5.69 -1.54
CA LEU A 113 38.27 -4.54 -1.14
C LEU A 113 38.61 -3.27 -1.94
N ASP A 114 39.87 -3.05 -2.29
CA ASP A 114 40.30 -1.95 -3.16
C ASP A 114 39.73 -2.12 -4.57
N LEU A 115 39.74 -3.34 -5.10
CA LEU A 115 39.09 -3.65 -6.38
C LEU A 115 37.57 -3.43 -6.29
N PHE A 116 36.94 -3.86 -5.21
CA PHE A 116 35.50 -3.70 -5.03
C PHE A 116 35.10 -2.23 -4.84
N ALA A 117 35.93 -1.42 -4.18
CA ALA A 117 35.75 0.03 -4.09
C ALA A 117 35.82 0.70 -5.46
N GLU A 118 36.76 0.29 -6.32
CA GLU A 118 36.91 0.83 -7.67
C GLU A 118 35.66 0.63 -8.54
N PHE A 119 35.01 -0.53 -8.44
CA PHE A 119 33.83 -0.89 -9.25
C PHE A 119 32.49 -0.81 -8.49
N GLY A 120 32.50 -0.40 -7.23
CA GLY A 120 31.30 -0.35 -6.37
C GLY A 120 30.68 -1.72 -6.05
N VAL A 121 31.48 -2.80 -6.00
CA VAL A 121 31.00 -4.15 -5.72
C VAL A 121 30.63 -4.31 -4.25
N ARG A 122 29.35 -4.54 -3.95
CA ARG A 122 28.89 -4.76 -2.56
C ARG A 122 29.11 -6.19 -2.10
N VAL A 123 29.52 -6.37 -0.85
CA VAL A 123 29.98 -7.65 -0.29
C VAL A 123 29.00 -8.18 0.75
N GLY A 124 28.37 -9.31 0.44
CA GLY A 124 27.62 -10.13 1.39
C GLY A 124 28.51 -11.25 1.94
N VAL A 125 28.56 -11.40 3.26
CA VAL A 125 29.40 -12.41 3.93
C VAL A 125 28.53 -13.49 4.56
N SER A 126 28.85 -14.75 4.30
CA SER A 126 28.16 -15.87 4.92
C SER A 126 28.68 -16.12 6.34
N LEU A 127 27.81 -16.03 7.35
CA LEU A 127 28.14 -16.25 8.76
C LEU A 127 26.87 -16.69 9.51
N ASP A 128 26.93 -17.83 10.20
CA ASP A 128 25.73 -18.45 10.81
C ASP A 128 25.53 -18.08 12.30
N GLY A 129 26.24 -17.06 12.80
CA GLY A 129 26.14 -16.59 14.18
C GLY A 129 27.48 -16.57 14.90
N ASP A 130 27.47 -16.94 16.17
CA ASP A 130 28.68 -17.07 16.98
C ASP A 130 29.54 -18.27 16.52
N ARG A 131 30.69 -18.46 17.17
CA ARG A 131 31.59 -19.57 16.80
C ARG A 131 30.90 -20.93 16.95
N ALA A 132 30.09 -21.13 17.99
CA ALA A 132 29.41 -22.39 18.20
C ALA A 132 28.45 -22.69 17.04
N ALA A 133 27.64 -21.72 16.63
CA ALA A 133 26.73 -21.85 15.51
C ALA A 133 27.45 -22.04 14.17
N ASN A 134 28.44 -21.20 13.87
CA ASN A 134 29.20 -21.25 12.62
C ASN A 134 29.97 -22.57 12.47
N ASP A 135 30.66 -23.00 13.53
CA ASP A 135 31.47 -24.21 13.50
C ASP A 135 30.61 -25.49 13.46
N ARG A 136 29.28 -25.45 13.55
CA ARG A 136 28.47 -26.67 13.31
C ARG A 136 28.57 -27.14 11.88
N HIS A 137 28.71 -26.19 10.94
CA HIS A 137 28.63 -26.49 9.51
C HIS A 137 29.81 -25.93 8.73
N ARG A 138 30.25 -24.69 8.99
CA ARG A 138 31.22 -23.97 8.15
C ARG A 138 32.66 -24.26 8.55
N ARG A 139 33.12 -25.48 8.31
CA ARG A 139 34.49 -25.92 8.64
C ARG A 139 35.35 -26.11 7.39
N PHE A 140 36.66 -26.03 7.59
CA PHE A 140 37.62 -26.57 6.63
C PHE A 140 37.42 -28.09 6.50
N ALA A 141 37.90 -28.67 5.39
CA ALA A 141 37.82 -30.12 5.15
C ALA A 141 38.52 -30.96 6.24
N ASP A 142 39.48 -30.38 6.98
CA ASP A 142 40.17 -31.02 8.10
C ASP A 142 39.48 -30.77 9.47
N GLY A 143 38.31 -30.14 9.48
CA GLY A 143 37.52 -29.87 10.67
C GLY A 143 37.90 -28.61 11.44
N ARG A 144 38.92 -27.84 11.00
CA ARG A 144 39.27 -26.57 11.65
C ARG A 144 38.16 -25.53 11.50
N THR A 145 38.07 -24.65 12.49
CA THR A 145 37.14 -23.50 12.50
C THR A 145 37.49 -22.49 11.40
N SER A 146 36.47 -21.95 10.75
CA SER A 146 36.59 -20.81 9.81
C SER A 146 36.32 -19.46 10.50
N HIS A 147 35.60 -19.48 11.63
CA HIS A 147 34.98 -18.30 12.23
C HIS A 147 35.93 -17.12 12.48
N PRO A 148 37.15 -17.29 13.05
CA PRO A 148 38.05 -16.15 13.27
C PRO A 148 38.47 -15.42 11.99
N LEU A 149 38.58 -16.15 10.87
CA LEU A 149 38.94 -15.56 9.58
C LEU A 149 37.77 -14.75 8.99
N VAL A 150 36.54 -15.26 9.13
CA VAL A 150 35.33 -14.55 8.73
C VAL A 150 35.17 -13.25 9.53
N LEU A 151 35.41 -13.29 10.86
CA LEU A 151 35.37 -12.09 11.69
C LEU A 151 36.43 -11.05 11.29
N ALA A 152 37.63 -11.49 10.90
CA ALA A 152 38.67 -10.58 10.41
C ALA A 152 38.24 -9.90 9.09
N ALA A 153 37.62 -10.65 8.18
CA ALA A 153 37.06 -10.11 6.94
C ALA A 153 35.94 -9.07 7.20
N VAL A 154 35.03 -9.37 8.12
CA VAL A 154 33.96 -8.44 8.50
C VAL A 154 34.53 -7.20 9.21
N ALA A 155 35.57 -7.33 10.03
CA ALA A 155 36.24 -6.19 10.65
C ALA A 155 36.84 -5.23 9.60
N LEU A 156 37.41 -5.76 8.51
CA LEU A 156 37.85 -4.93 7.39
C LEU A 156 36.67 -4.22 6.72
N LEU A 157 35.57 -4.91 6.46
CA LEU A 157 34.36 -4.31 5.88
C LEU A 157 33.74 -3.23 6.77
N ARG A 158 33.91 -3.30 8.09
CA ARG A 158 33.44 -2.27 9.04
C ARG A 158 34.33 -1.04 9.10
N SER A 159 35.58 -1.13 8.62
CA SER A 159 36.51 -0.01 8.62
C SER A 159 36.04 1.09 7.67
N GLU A 160 36.35 2.34 8.00
CA GLU A 160 35.90 3.53 7.26
C GLU A 160 36.15 3.45 5.74
N PRO A 161 37.31 2.99 5.25
CA PRO A 161 37.57 2.89 3.80
C PRO A 161 36.61 1.94 3.05
N TYR A 162 36.07 0.92 3.72
CA TYR A 162 35.32 -0.16 3.07
C TYR A 162 33.88 -0.30 3.57
N ARG A 163 33.44 0.51 4.54
CA ARG A 163 32.09 0.44 5.14
C ARG A 163 30.97 0.55 4.11
N HIS A 164 31.18 1.33 3.06
CA HIS A 164 30.22 1.49 1.97
C HIS A 164 30.03 0.24 1.10
N LEU A 165 31.00 -0.69 1.13
CA LEU A 165 30.92 -1.97 0.42
C LEU A 165 30.18 -3.05 1.22
N TYR A 166 30.05 -2.89 2.54
CA TYR A 166 29.45 -3.90 3.39
C TYR A 166 27.95 -4.01 3.09
N GLN A 167 27.53 -5.12 2.50
CA GLN A 167 26.13 -5.32 2.15
C GLN A 167 25.31 -5.90 3.32
N GLY A 168 25.94 -6.79 4.08
CA GLY A 168 25.28 -7.50 5.17
C GLY A 168 25.77 -8.94 5.35
N LEU A 169 25.05 -9.67 6.20
CA LEU A 169 25.35 -11.06 6.57
C LEU A 169 24.26 -12.01 6.09
N LEU A 170 24.67 -13.16 5.56
CA LEU A 170 23.79 -14.26 5.19
C LEU A 170 23.97 -15.41 6.19
N CYS A 171 22.92 -15.73 6.94
CA CYS A 171 22.91 -16.71 8.02
C CYS A 171 21.98 -17.87 7.66
N THR A 172 22.51 -19.08 7.51
CA THR A 172 21.69 -20.29 7.39
C THR A 172 21.10 -20.63 8.76
N VAL A 173 19.79 -20.85 8.84
CA VAL A 173 19.10 -21.19 10.09
C VAL A 173 19.39 -22.65 10.47
N ASP A 174 19.90 -22.87 11.68
CA ASP A 174 19.94 -24.18 12.35
C ASP A 174 19.21 -24.10 13.70
N VAL A 175 18.14 -24.88 13.82
CA VAL A 175 17.26 -24.94 15.00
C VAL A 175 17.94 -25.50 16.25
N ALA A 176 19.12 -26.11 16.12
CA ALA A 176 19.93 -26.56 17.24
C ALA A 176 20.74 -25.42 17.91
N ASN A 177 20.86 -24.26 17.25
CA ASN A 177 21.51 -23.09 17.82
C ASN A 177 20.54 -22.27 18.68
N ASP A 178 21.03 -21.57 19.69
CA ASP A 178 20.20 -20.60 20.41
C ASP A 178 19.91 -19.38 19.52
N PRO A 179 18.63 -19.11 19.18
CA PRO A 179 18.27 -18.02 18.27
C PRO A 179 18.74 -16.64 18.74
N VAL A 180 18.74 -16.42 20.06
CA VAL A 180 19.12 -15.13 20.65
C VAL A 180 20.62 -14.89 20.53
N ALA A 181 21.44 -15.89 20.90
CA ALA A 181 22.89 -15.83 20.75
C ALA A 181 23.32 -15.60 19.29
N VAL A 182 22.67 -16.28 18.33
CA VAL A 182 22.93 -16.07 16.90
C VAL A 182 22.65 -14.63 16.49
N LEU A 183 21.46 -14.10 16.83
CA LEU A 183 21.11 -12.73 16.47
C LEU A 183 22.05 -11.71 17.11
N ASP A 184 22.37 -11.86 18.40
CA ASP A 184 23.25 -10.94 19.12
C ASP A 184 24.66 -10.93 18.50
N ALA A 185 25.23 -12.10 18.20
CA ALA A 185 26.54 -12.20 17.55
C ALA A 185 26.57 -11.53 16.16
N LEU A 186 25.50 -11.67 15.37
CA LEU A 186 25.40 -11.02 14.06
C LEU A 186 25.27 -9.49 14.20
N VAL A 187 24.46 -9.01 15.15
CA VAL A 187 24.22 -7.57 15.38
C VAL A 187 25.48 -6.85 15.88
N GLU A 188 26.31 -7.51 16.70
CA GLU A 188 27.59 -6.96 17.18
C GLU A 188 28.58 -6.60 16.05
N LEU A 189 28.37 -7.17 14.87
CA LEU A 189 29.16 -6.89 13.68
C LEU A 189 28.65 -5.68 12.88
N GLU A 190 27.68 -4.94 13.40
CA GLU A 190 27.05 -3.78 12.76
C GLU A 190 26.73 -3.97 11.26
N PRO A 191 26.13 -5.10 10.84
CA PRO A 191 25.76 -5.28 9.45
C PRO A 191 24.71 -4.24 9.02
N PRO A 192 24.75 -3.74 7.77
CA PRO A 192 23.65 -2.94 7.24
C PRO A 192 22.35 -3.74 7.07
N ARG A 193 22.45 -5.07 6.99
CA ARG A 193 21.32 -6.00 6.85
C ARG A 193 21.72 -7.42 7.28
N VAL A 194 20.79 -8.16 7.86
CA VAL A 194 20.90 -9.61 8.08
C VAL A 194 19.85 -10.35 7.25
N ASP A 195 20.22 -11.49 6.69
CA ASP A 195 19.33 -12.39 5.97
C ASP A 195 19.36 -13.79 6.59
N PHE A 196 18.24 -14.21 7.18
CA PHE A 196 18.06 -15.57 7.69
C PHE A 196 17.51 -16.47 6.58
N LEU A 197 18.30 -17.47 6.20
CA LEU A 197 18.01 -18.40 5.12
C LEU A 197 17.58 -19.74 5.71
N LEU A 198 16.38 -20.22 5.35
CA LEU A 198 16.02 -21.61 5.62
C LEU A 198 16.98 -22.53 4.85
N PRO A 199 17.50 -23.61 5.46
CA PRO A 199 18.32 -24.55 4.74
C PRO A 199 17.54 -25.11 3.56
N HIS A 200 18.23 -25.43 2.47
CA HIS A 200 17.53 -26.10 1.37
C HIS A 200 17.12 -27.50 1.81
N ALA A 201 15.86 -27.84 1.53
CA ALA A 201 15.29 -29.14 1.86
C ALA A 201 14.15 -29.42 0.88
N THR A 202 13.76 -30.68 0.76
CA THR A 202 12.66 -31.15 -0.10
C THR A 202 11.83 -32.16 0.67
N TRP A 203 10.74 -32.66 0.08
CA TRP A 203 10.02 -33.78 0.71
C TRP A 203 10.79 -35.11 0.65
N GLU A 204 11.74 -35.25 -0.28
CA GLU A 204 12.64 -36.41 -0.37
C GLU A 204 13.75 -36.34 0.69
N THR A 205 14.23 -35.14 0.98
CA THR A 205 15.25 -34.87 2.00
C THR A 205 14.74 -33.77 2.92
N PRO A 206 13.87 -34.12 3.89
CA PRO A 206 13.23 -33.15 4.77
C PRO A 206 14.24 -32.48 5.70
N PRO A 207 13.95 -31.27 6.17
CA PRO A 207 14.87 -30.53 7.03
C PRO A 207 15.00 -31.20 8.40
N ALA A 208 16.18 -31.04 9.02
CA ALA A 208 16.42 -31.54 10.37
C ALA A 208 15.46 -30.88 11.38
N ARG A 209 14.83 -31.71 12.22
CA ARG A 209 13.91 -31.29 13.30
C ARG A 209 14.22 -32.13 14.55
N PRO A 210 15.18 -31.71 15.39
CA PRO A 210 15.62 -32.51 16.56
C PRO A 210 14.47 -32.93 17.48
N ASP A 211 13.51 -32.04 17.71
CA ASP A 211 12.35 -32.29 18.59
C ASP A 211 11.13 -32.83 17.83
N GLY A 212 11.26 -33.13 16.52
CA GLY A 212 10.17 -33.59 15.66
C GLY A 212 9.06 -32.58 15.38
N ALA A 213 9.13 -31.38 15.95
CA ALA A 213 8.09 -30.35 15.80
C ALA A 213 8.00 -29.85 14.35
N PRO A 214 6.80 -29.88 13.72
CA PRO A 214 6.62 -29.49 12.32
C PRO A 214 6.82 -27.98 12.08
N ASP A 215 6.86 -27.19 13.14
CA ASP A 215 7.01 -25.73 13.18
C ASP A 215 8.32 -25.29 13.90
N ALA A 216 9.31 -26.19 14.03
CA ALA A 216 10.57 -25.94 14.73
C ALA A 216 11.32 -24.69 14.22
N TYR A 217 11.38 -24.46 12.91
CA TYR A 217 12.06 -23.30 12.32
C TYR A 217 11.26 -22.01 12.57
N ALA A 218 9.92 -22.09 12.56
CA ALA A 218 9.10 -20.94 12.91
C ALA A 218 9.27 -20.53 14.38
N ARG A 219 9.27 -21.49 15.31
CA ARG A 219 9.52 -21.20 16.74
C ARG A 219 10.88 -20.55 16.95
N TRP A 220 11.90 -21.03 16.26
CA TRP A 220 13.25 -20.44 16.29
C TRP A 220 13.22 -18.99 15.77
N LEU A 221 12.67 -18.78 14.57
CA LEU A 221 12.57 -17.45 13.94
C LEU A 221 11.69 -16.47 14.72
N LEU A 222 10.63 -16.92 15.35
CA LEU A 222 9.77 -16.09 16.20
C LEU A 222 10.49 -15.66 17.48
N ARG A 223 11.36 -16.50 18.05
CA ARG A 223 12.24 -16.08 19.16
C ARG A 223 13.25 -15.01 18.72
N VAL A 224 13.81 -15.13 17.50
CA VAL A 224 14.65 -14.08 16.90
C VAL A 224 13.83 -12.80 16.71
N PHE A 225 12.63 -12.89 16.14
CA PHE A 225 11.74 -11.76 15.90
C PHE A 225 11.40 -11.02 17.20
N ASP A 226 11.02 -11.76 18.24
CA ASP A 226 10.70 -11.19 19.56
C ASP A 226 11.88 -10.47 20.18
N HIS A 227 13.10 -11.00 20.03
CA HIS A 227 14.32 -10.35 20.51
C HIS A 227 14.68 -9.12 19.70
N TRP A 228 14.59 -9.21 18.38
CA TRP A 228 14.83 -8.12 17.45
C TRP A 228 13.87 -6.93 17.69
N GLU A 229 12.58 -7.19 17.91
CA GLU A 229 11.58 -6.18 18.28
C GLU A 229 11.89 -5.52 19.63
N ARG A 230 12.23 -6.32 20.67
CA ARG A 230 12.57 -5.78 22.00
C ARG A 230 13.79 -4.87 21.99
N ARG A 231 14.73 -5.09 21.07
CA ARG A 231 15.92 -4.25 20.87
C ARG A 231 15.68 -3.08 19.90
N GLU A 232 14.42 -2.75 19.60
CA GLU A 232 14.02 -1.67 18.69
C GLU A 232 14.57 -1.85 17.27
N ARG A 233 14.63 -3.10 16.78
CA ARG A 233 15.04 -3.45 15.42
C ARG A 233 16.45 -2.92 15.07
N PRO A 234 17.51 -3.36 15.78
CA PRO A 234 18.85 -2.77 15.68
C PRO A 234 19.50 -2.88 14.30
N VAL A 235 18.99 -3.78 13.45
CA VAL A 235 19.39 -3.95 12.05
C VAL A 235 18.20 -4.40 11.20
N PRO A 236 18.07 -3.98 9.93
CA PRO A 236 17.15 -4.59 8.98
C PRO A 236 17.34 -6.11 8.84
N VAL A 237 16.26 -6.89 9.02
CA VAL A 237 16.25 -8.34 8.77
C VAL A 237 15.36 -8.64 7.57
N ARG A 238 15.94 -9.04 6.43
CA ARG A 238 15.25 -9.14 5.13
C ARG A 238 14.00 -10.03 5.17
N LEU A 239 14.09 -11.17 5.84
CA LEU A 239 12.96 -12.09 6.02
C LEU A 239 11.79 -11.41 6.74
N PHE A 240 12.05 -10.71 7.83
CA PHE A 240 11.02 -10.02 8.61
C PHE A 240 10.46 -8.81 7.86
N GLU A 241 11.31 -8.02 7.18
CA GLU A 241 10.83 -6.92 6.33
C GLU A 241 9.88 -7.42 5.23
N SER A 242 10.18 -8.57 4.62
CA SER A 242 9.30 -9.20 3.61
C SER A 242 7.95 -9.61 4.21
N LEU A 243 7.94 -10.18 5.43
CA LEU A 243 6.71 -10.54 6.14
C LEU A 243 5.89 -9.30 6.50
N LEU A 244 6.50 -8.27 7.09
CA LEU A 244 5.81 -7.04 7.48
C LEU A 244 5.26 -6.31 6.24
N SER A 245 6.04 -6.23 5.16
CA SER A 245 5.61 -5.64 3.89
C SER A 245 4.38 -6.37 3.33
N THR A 246 4.45 -7.70 3.19
CA THR A 246 3.32 -8.48 2.67
C THR A 246 2.10 -8.41 3.58
N LEU A 247 2.24 -8.47 4.91
CA LEU A 247 1.11 -8.32 5.84
C LEU A 247 0.37 -6.99 5.69
N ARG A 248 1.07 -5.92 5.29
CA ARG A 248 0.51 -4.58 5.03
C ARG A 248 -0.07 -4.41 3.62
N GLY A 249 0.08 -5.40 2.74
CA GLY A 249 -0.39 -5.32 1.35
C GLY A 249 0.71 -5.05 0.32
N GLY A 250 1.94 -4.77 0.79
CA GLY A 250 3.12 -4.57 -0.06
C GLY A 250 3.69 -5.86 -0.67
N PRO A 251 4.73 -5.73 -1.51
CA PRO A 251 5.40 -6.87 -2.15
C PRO A 251 6.30 -7.63 -1.17
N SER A 252 6.70 -8.85 -1.56
CA SER A 252 7.81 -9.55 -0.90
C SER A 252 9.15 -8.96 -1.33
N LEU A 253 10.16 -9.01 -0.45
CA LEU A 253 11.53 -8.55 -0.73
C LEU A 253 12.51 -9.74 -0.88
N THR A 254 11.97 -10.95 -1.05
CA THR A 254 12.72 -12.19 -1.23
C THR A 254 11.94 -13.18 -2.09
N GLU A 255 12.63 -14.01 -2.88
CA GLU A 255 12.00 -15.10 -3.63
C GLU A 255 11.50 -16.25 -2.73
N SER A 256 11.99 -16.33 -1.48
CA SER A 256 11.59 -17.39 -0.55
C SER A 256 10.19 -17.21 0.02
N LEU A 257 9.61 -16.01 -0.13
CA LEU A 257 8.30 -15.62 0.40
C LEU A 257 7.50 -14.84 -0.66
N GLY A 258 6.18 -14.84 -0.51
CA GLY A 258 5.26 -14.10 -1.36
C GLY A 258 5.07 -14.68 -2.76
N LEU A 259 4.14 -14.07 -3.51
CA LEU A 259 3.73 -14.52 -4.84
C LEU A 259 4.41 -13.74 -5.97
N ALA A 260 5.40 -12.92 -5.65
CA ALA A 260 6.14 -12.15 -6.64
C ALA A 260 6.89 -13.11 -7.58
N PRO A 261 6.87 -12.85 -8.89
CA PRO A 261 7.55 -13.70 -9.86
C PRO A 261 9.08 -13.60 -9.73
N THR A 262 9.78 -14.71 -9.96
CA THR A 262 11.25 -14.70 -10.03
C THR A 262 11.75 -14.17 -11.39
N ASP A 263 12.71 -13.26 -11.36
CA ASP A 263 13.36 -12.60 -12.50
C ASP A 263 14.88 -12.83 -12.52
N LEU A 264 15.31 -14.04 -12.13
CA LEU A 264 16.71 -14.47 -12.02
C LEU A 264 17.07 -15.63 -12.96
N VAL A 265 18.29 -15.56 -13.50
CA VAL A 265 18.96 -16.63 -14.25
C VAL A 265 20.37 -16.88 -13.68
N VAL A 266 20.79 -18.14 -13.68
CA VAL A 266 22.15 -18.53 -13.27
C VAL A 266 23.02 -18.74 -14.51
N VAL A 267 24.25 -18.26 -14.46
CA VAL A 267 25.27 -18.50 -15.49
C VAL A 267 26.40 -19.30 -14.85
N GLU A 268 26.57 -20.55 -15.27
CA GLU A 268 27.62 -21.45 -14.80
C GLU A 268 29.00 -21.09 -15.38
N THR A 269 30.08 -21.67 -14.81
CA THR A 269 31.46 -21.34 -15.20
C THR A 269 31.81 -21.65 -16.66
N ASP A 270 31.05 -22.52 -17.32
CA ASP A 270 31.18 -22.84 -18.76
C ASP A 270 30.19 -22.08 -19.65
N GLY A 271 29.42 -21.15 -19.10
CA GLY A 271 28.43 -20.37 -19.83
C GLY A 271 27.08 -21.06 -20.03
N THR A 272 26.86 -22.22 -19.41
CA THR A 272 25.53 -22.82 -19.34
C THR A 272 24.57 -21.88 -18.59
N LEU A 273 23.36 -21.73 -19.12
CA LEU A 273 22.29 -20.96 -18.51
C LEU A 273 21.38 -21.91 -17.74
N GLU A 274 21.24 -21.68 -16.45
CA GLU A 274 20.43 -22.51 -15.56
C GLU A 274 19.30 -21.69 -14.94
N GLN A 275 18.30 -22.41 -14.43
CA GLN A 275 17.31 -21.87 -13.52
C GLN A 275 17.97 -21.48 -12.18
N VAL A 276 17.19 -21.13 -11.16
CA VAL A 276 17.76 -20.82 -9.83
C VAL A 276 18.53 -22.01 -9.26
N ASP A 277 19.70 -21.72 -8.67
CA ASP A 277 20.62 -22.73 -8.14
C ASP A 277 20.02 -23.63 -7.07
N SER A 278 19.06 -23.11 -6.29
CA SER A 278 18.43 -23.90 -5.24
C SER A 278 17.80 -25.19 -5.77
N LEU A 279 17.37 -25.23 -7.05
CA LEU A 279 16.82 -26.42 -7.69
C LEU A 279 17.76 -27.62 -7.66
N LYS A 280 19.07 -27.42 -7.53
CA LYS A 280 20.08 -28.48 -7.35
C LYS A 280 19.82 -29.36 -6.13
N SER A 281 19.00 -28.90 -5.18
CA SER A 281 18.53 -29.69 -4.05
C SER A 281 17.41 -30.69 -4.38
N ALA A 282 16.73 -30.54 -5.51
CA ALA A 282 15.57 -31.36 -5.87
C ALA A 282 16.01 -32.73 -6.40
N PHE A 283 16.77 -32.75 -7.49
CA PHE A 283 17.28 -33.95 -8.15
C PHE A 283 18.41 -33.55 -9.12
N ASP A 284 19.15 -34.53 -9.62
CA ASP A 284 20.24 -34.31 -10.58
C ASP A 284 19.73 -33.68 -11.88
N GLY A 285 20.32 -32.55 -12.29
CA GLY A 285 19.92 -31.81 -13.48
C GLY A 285 18.68 -30.93 -13.33
N ALA A 286 18.12 -30.78 -12.13
CA ALA A 286 16.88 -30.03 -11.90
C ALA A 286 16.94 -28.55 -12.33
N ALA A 287 18.13 -27.93 -12.28
CA ALA A 287 18.33 -26.54 -12.68
C ALA A 287 18.56 -26.36 -14.19
N ALA A 288 18.78 -27.45 -14.94
CA ALA A 288 19.15 -27.38 -16.34
C ALA A 288 18.05 -26.75 -17.22
N THR A 289 18.46 -25.94 -18.19
CA THR A 289 17.56 -25.39 -19.23
C THR A 289 17.91 -25.87 -20.64
N GLY A 290 19.12 -26.41 -20.83
CA GLY A 290 19.66 -26.76 -22.14
C GLY A 290 20.24 -25.57 -22.93
N PHE A 291 20.24 -24.36 -22.37
CA PHE A 291 20.74 -23.15 -23.02
C PHE A 291 22.15 -22.76 -22.56
N ASN A 292 22.83 -21.94 -23.37
CA ASN A 292 24.15 -21.39 -23.08
C ASN A 292 24.26 -19.97 -23.66
N VAL A 293 25.19 -19.17 -23.13
CA VAL A 293 25.39 -17.75 -23.51
C VAL A 293 25.91 -17.52 -24.93
N PHE A 294 26.54 -18.53 -25.53
CA PHE A 294 27.10 -18.43 -26.87
C PHE A 294 25.99 -18.44 -27.92
N ASP A 295 25.08 -19.39 -27.80
CA ASP A 295 24.08 -19.68 -28.82
C ASP A 295 22.71 -19.05 -28.53
N HIS A 296 22.44 -18.65 -27.29
CA HIS A 296 21.09 -18.27 -26.86
C HIS A 296 21.01 -16.89 -26.20
N ALA A 297 19.91 -16.18 -26.50
CA ALA A 297 19.53 -14.96 -25.81
C ALA A 297 18.83 -15.26 -24.48
N PHE A 298 18.92 -14.33 -23.53
CA PHE A 298 18.24 -14.45 -22.23
C PHE A 298 16.72 -14.55 -22.36
N ASP A 299 16.10 -13.92 -23.35
CA ASP A 299 14.67 -14.05 -23.63
C ASP A 299 14.24 -15.47 -23.97
N GLN A 300 15.11 -16.27 -24.60
CA GLN A 300 14.82 -17.68 -24.88
C GLN A 300 14.79 -18.48 -23.56
N VAL A 301 15.70 -18.17 -22.63
CA VAL A 301 15.73 -18.78 -21.30
C VAL A 301 14.53 -18.33 -20.45
N ALA A 302 14.14 -17.06 -20.53
CA ALA A 302 12.95 -16.54 -19.84
C ALA A 302 11.66 -17.23 -20.32
N ALA A 303 11.63 -17.73 -21.55
CA ALA A 303 10.54 -18.52 -22.10
C ALA A 303 10.54 -20.00 -21.67
N HIS A 304 11.64 -20.51 -21.06
CA HIS A 304 11.76 -21.90 -20.63
C HIS A 304 10.63 -22.31 -19.67
N PRO A 305 9.98 -23.47 -19.85
CA PRO A 305 8.85 -23.89 -19.00
C PRO A 305 9.15 -23.90 -17.50
N GLY A 306 10.34 -24.35 -17.09
CA GLY A 306 10.76 -24.35 -15.69
C GLY A 306 10.96 -22.95 -15.10
N VAL A 307 11.45 -21.99 -15.91
CA VAL A 307 11.55 -20.58 -15.49
C VAL A 307 10.17 -19.98 -15.35
N ARG A 308 9.32 -20.17 -16.36
CA ARG A 308 7.94 -19.67 -16.37
C ARG A 308 7.11 -20.23 -15.23
N ALA A 309 7.31 -21.49 -14.82
CA ALA A 309 6.59 -22.10 -13.70
C ALA A 309 6.74 -21.30 -12.40
N ARG A 310 7.90 -20.66 -12.18
CA ARG A 310 8.19 -19.80 -11.01
C ARG A 310 7.67 -18.36 -11.15
N GLN A 311 7.14 -18.01 -12.32
CA GLN A 311 6.61 -16.69 -12.65
C GLN A 311 5.06 -16.65 -12.65
N LEU A 312 4.40 -17.78 -12.38
CA LEU A 312 2.94 -17.92 -12.43
C LEU A 312 2.21 -17.33 -11.22
N GLY A 313 2.94 -16.87 -10.19
CA GLY A 313 2.37 -16.35 -8.94
C GLY A 313 1.40 -17.37 -8.32
N LEU A 314 0.16 -16.94 -8.05
CA LEU A 314 -0.88 -17.79 -7.46
C LEU A 314 -1.23 -19.02 -8.31
N ALA A 315 -1.14 -18.94 -9.63
CA ALA A 315 -1.45 -20.09 -10.49
C ALA A 315 -0.34 -21.17 -10.43
N GLY A 316 0.86 -20.83 -9.96
CA GLY A 316 2.02 -21.73 -9.85
C GLY A 316 2.19 -22.42 -8.50
N VAL A 317 1.26 -22.24 -7.55
CA VAL A 317 1.27 -22.94 -6.25
C VAL A 317 0.22 -24.04 -6.22
N SER A 318 0.38 -25.03 -5.34
CA SER A 318 -0.57 -26.16 -5.22
C SER A 318 -1.99 -25.73 -4.85
N ASP A 319 -2.97 -26.61 -5.09
CA ASP A 319 -4.37 -26.38 -4.71
C ASP A 319 -4.56 -26.06 -3.22
N SER A 320 -3.79 -26.73 -2.36
CA SER A 320 -3.75 -26.46 -0.92
C SER A 320 -3.28 -25.03 -0.63
N CYS A 321 -2.22 -24.58 -1.32
CA CYS A 321 -1.71 -23.22 -1.19
C CYS A 321 -2.70 -22.18 -1.73
N ARG A 322 -3.36 -22.43 -2.87
CA ARG A 322 -4.35 -21.50 -3.45
C ARG A 322 -5.52 -21.20 -2.51
N ARG A 323 -5.85 -22.11 -1.60
CA ARG A 323 -6.92 -21.96 -0.59
C ARG A 323 -6.40 -21.53 0.79
N CYS A 324 -5.10 -21.31 0.94
CA CYS A 324 -4.47 -21.04 2.23
C CYS A 324 -4.55 -19.53 2.57
N PRO A 325 -5.04 -19.14 3.77
CA PRO A 325 -5.17 -17.73 4.16
C PRO A 325 -3.87 -16.93 4.24
N VAL A 326 -2.71 -17.59 4.28
CA VAL A 326 -1.39 -16.94 4.40
C VAL A 326 -0.58 -16.99 3.10
N VAL A 327 -1.14 -17.55 2.01
CA VAL A 327 -0.38 -17.80 0.77
C VAL A 327 0.16 -16.52 0.13
N ARG A 328 -0.51 -15.38 0.31
CA ARG A 328 -0.03 -14.09 -0.20
C ARG A 328 1.30 -13.68 0.43
N SER A 329 1.52 -14.01 1.70
CA SER A 329 2.76 -13.75 2.42
C SER A 329 3.77 -14.88 2.28
N CYS A 330 3.37 -16.15 2.37
CA CYS A 330 4.32 -17.26 2.30
C CYS A 330 4.68 -17.67 0.87
N GLY A 331 3.83 -17.39 -0.12
CA GLY A 331 4.05 -17.75 -1.51
C GLY A 331 3.99 -19.25 -1.83
N GLY A 332 3.69 -20.10 -0.84
CA GLY A 332 3.95 -21.55 -0.91
C GLY A 332 5.40 -21.93 -0.61
N GLY A 333 6.22 -21.00 -0.10
CA GLY A 333 7.65 -21.16 0.15
C GLY A 333 8.48 -21.19 -1.14
N LEU A 334 9.81 -21.28 -1.01
CA LEU A 334 10.71 -21.40 -2.15
C LEU A 334 10.31 -22.59 -3.04
N TYR A 335 10.32 -22.40 -4.36
CA TYR A 335 9.83 -23.40 -5.33
C TYR A 335 10.50 -24.77 -5.15
N THR A 336 11.83 -24.79 -4.97
CA THR A 336 12.62 -25.99 -4.69
C THR A 336 12.11 -26.78 -3.49
N HIS A 337 11.65 -26.10 -2.43
CA HIS A 337 11.20 -26.74 -1.20
C HIS A 337 9.89 -27.52 -1.34
N ARG A 338 9.25 -27.45 -2.51
CA ARG A 338 8.00 -28.17 -2.84
C ARG A 338 8.26 -29.50 -3.53
N TYR A 339 9.51 -29.80 -3.88
CA TYR A 339 9.82 -31.00 -4.64
C TYR A 339 9.51 -32.28 -3.86
N ARG A 340 8.84 -33.20 -4.55
CA ARG A 340 8.66 -34.61 -4.19
C ARG A 340 8.73 -35.45 -5.48
N ALA A 341 9.25 -36.67 -5.42
CA ALA A 341 9.47 -37.50 -6.60
C ALA A 341 8.17 -37.95 -7.29
N ASP A 342 7.07 -38.10 -6.55
CA ASP A 342 5.78 -38.58 -7.05
C ASP A 342 4.99 -37.53 -7.87
N ASN A 343 5.07 -36.26 -7.51
CA ASN A 343 4.25 -35.18 -8.06
C ASN A 343 5.05 -33.89 -8.38
N GLY A 344 6.38 -33.98 -8.42
CA GLY A 344 7.26 -32.87 -8.75
C GLY A 344 7.13 -31.69 -7.78
N PHE A 345 6.90 -30.48 -8.29
CA PHE A 345 6.84 -29.24 -7.50
C PHE A 345 5.41 -28.80 -7.14
N ASP A 346 4.37 -29.56 -7.52
CA ASP A 346 2.96 -29.23 -7.22
C ASP A 346 2.55 -29.67 -5.81
N ASN A 347 3.32 -29.23 -4.82
CA ASN A 347 3.09 -29.52 -3.41
C ASN A 347 3.22 -28.24 -2.57
N PRO A 348 2.67 -28.20 -1.35
CA PRO A 348 3.12 -27.23 -0.35
C PRO A 348 4.62 -27.40 -0.08
N SER A 349 5.30 -26.33 0.33
CA SER A 349 6.69 -26.43 0.79
C SER A 349 6.83 -27.43 1.94
N VAL A 350 7.99 -28.10 2.04
CA VAL A 350 8.37 -28.92 3.20
C VAL A 350 8.42 -28.11 4.51
N TYR A 351 8.47 -26.79 4.41
CA TYR A 351 8.34 -25.83 5.51
C TYR A 351 6.92 -25.28 5.67
N CYS A 352 5.88 -25.89 5.10
CA CYS A 352 4.53 -25.31 5.08
C CYS A 352 3.99 -24.99 6.50
N ALA A 353 4.23 -25.87 7.47
CA ALA A 353 3.82 -25.64 8.85
C ALA A 353 4.59 -24.48 9.48
N ASP A 354 5.92 -24.43 9.28
CA ASP A 354 6.74 -23.32 9.74
C ASP A 354 6.32 -21.98 9.12
N LEU A 355 6.18 -21.93 7.80
CA LEU A 355 5.82 -20.70 7.09
C LEU A 355 4.46 -20.16 7.52
N ARG A 356 3.50 -21.05 7.80
CA ARG A 356 2.19 -20.64 8.32
C ARG A 356 2.31 -20.09 9.73
N GLU A 357 2.97 -20.81 10.64
CA GLU A 357 3.18 -20.37 12.01
C GLU A 357 3.98 -19.07 12.09
N LEU A 358 4.97 -18.88 11.22
CA LEU A 358 5.77 -17.67 11.15
C LEU A 358 4.92 -16.47 10.70
N VAL A 359 4.12 -16.61 9.64
CA VAL A 359 3.24 -15.53 9.16
C VAL A 359 2.18 -15.17 10.21
N ASP A 360 1.45 -16.18 10.72
CA ASP A 360 0.41 -15.98 11.73
C ASP A 360 1.01 -15.40 13.03
N GLY A 361 2.18 -15.93 13.44
CA GLY A 361 2.90 -15.52 14.63
C GLY A 361 3.45 -14.09 14.57
N VAL A 362 4.01 -13.66 13.43
CA VAL A 362 4.42 -12.26 13.22
C VAL A 362 3.19 -11.35 13.20
N GLN A 363 2.14 -11.71 12.45
CA GLN A 363 0.92 -10.92 12.38
C GLN A 363 0.29 -10.70 13.77
N ALA A 364 0.22 -11.73 14.60
CA ALA A 364 -0.33 -11.62 15.95
C ALA A 364 0.46 -10.64 16.83
N ARG A 365 1.79 -10.58 16.68
CA ARG A 365 2.67 -9.67 17.44
C ARG A 365 2.57 -8.23 16.95
N THR A 366 2.34 -8.03 15.66
CA THR A 366 2.41 -6.71 15.03
C THR A 366 1.04 -6.07 14.81
N ALA A 367 -0.05 -6.85 14.79
CA ALA A 367 -1.40 -6.35 14.49
C ALA A 367 -1.80 -5.07 15.24
N PRO A 368 -1.54 -4.90 16.55
CA PRO A 368 -1.90 -3.65 17.24
C PRO A 368 -1.17 -2.42 16.71
N ARG A 369 0.10 -2.57 16.31
CA ARG A 369 0.99 -1.49 15.82
C ARG A 369 0.85 -1.25 14.33
N GLU A 370 0.56 -2.30 13.55
CA GLU A 370 0.47 -2.24 12.09
C GLU A 370 -0.91 -1.94 11.56
N SER A 371 -1.95 -2.03 12.41
CA SER A 371 -3.28 -1.59 12.04
C SER A 371 -3.27 -0.08 11.81
N ALA A 372 -3.80 0.34 10.67
CA ALA A 372 -3.90 1.76 10.35
C ALA A 372 -4.76 2.49 11.40
N PRO A 373 -4.27 3.56 12.06
CA PRO A 373 -5.00 4.26 13.12
C PRO A 373 -6.34 4.84 12.64
N GLN A 374 -6.44 5.15 11.34
CA GLN A 374 -7.66 5.65 10.68
C GLN A 374 -8.86 4.71 10.84
N LEU A 375 -8.62 3.41 11.05
CA LEU A 375 -9.69 2.44 11.30
C LEU A 375 -10.39 2.72 12.63
N ALA A 376 -9.60 2.91 13.70
CA ALA A 376 -10.10 3.06 15.06
C ALA A 376 -10.38 4.52 15.46
N ASP A 377 -9.69 5.49 14.88
CA ASP A 377 -9.82 6.92 15.16
C ASP A 377 -10.42 7.68 13.96
N PRO A 378 -11.70 8.12 14.04
CA PRO A 378 -12.31 8.97 13.02
C PRO A 378 -11.57 10.28 12.76
N ALA A 379 -10.89 10.85 13.77
CA ALA A 379 -10.11 12.07 13.61
C ALA A 379 -8.82 11.79 12.82
N ALA A 380 -8.15 10.66 13.04
CA ALA A 380 -7.03 10.22 12.21
C ALA A 380 -7.43 10.00 10.76
N LEU A 381 -8.61 9.40 10.52
CA LEU A 381 -9.15 9.27 9.18
C LEU A 381 -9.42 10.64 8.55
N ALA A 382 -10.04 11.57 9.28
CA ALA A 382 -10.28 12.93 8.79
C ALA A 382 -8.97 13.65 8.40
N ARG A 383 -7.96 13.64 9.29
CA ARG A 383 -6.64 14.24 8.99
C ARG A 383 -5.97 13.62 7.77
N SER A 384 -5.99 12.30 7.63
CA SER A 384 -5.39 11.62 6.45
C SER A 384 -6.15 11.98 5.17
N GLN A 385 -7.46 12.18 5.26
CA GLN A 385 -8.29 12.60 4.14
C GLN A 385 -8.03 14.07 3.77
N GLU A 386 -7.87 14.96 4.74
CA GLU A 386 -7.45 16.34 4.50
C GLU A 386 -6.08 16.37 3.79
N GLU A 387 -5.08 15.67 4.34
CA GLU A 387 -3.72 15.59 3.80
C GLU A 387 -3.72 15.13 2.33
N LEU A 388 -4.47 14.06 2.02
CA LEU A 388 -4.60 13.59 0.65
C LEU A 388 -5.22 14.66 -0.28
N THR A 389 -6.15 15.50 0.20
CA THR A 389 -6.69 16.61 -0.60
C THR A 389 -5.64 17.69 -0.83
N ARG A 390 -4.84 18.03 0.19
CA ARG A 390 -3.73 18.98 0.07
C ARG A 390 -2.65 18.50 -0.90
N VAL A 391 -2.28 17.21 -0.86
CA VAL A 391 -1.34 16.60 -1.83
C VAL A 391 -1.86 16.71 -3.26
N LEU A 392 -3.15 16.43 -3.48
CA LEU A 392 -3.77 16.54 -4.80
C LEU A 392 -3.81 18.00 -5.30
N LEU A 393 -4.08 18.96 -4.40
CA LEU A 393 -4.02 20.40 -4.71
C LEU A 393 -2.61 20.85 -5.09
N ALA A 394 -1.59 20.43 -4.32
CA ALA A 394 -0.19 20.71 -4.62
C ALA A 394 0.22 20.14 -5.98
N ARG A 395 -0.21 18.90 -6.28
CA ARG A 395 0.03 18.31 -7.60
C ARG A 395 -0.63 19.08 -8.73
N LEU A 396 -1.87 19.55 -8.53
CA LEU A 396 -2.56 20.38 -9.51
C LEU A 396 -1.86 21.73 -9.69
N HIS A 397 -1.29 22.30 -8.61
CA HIS A 397 -0.50 23.52 -8.69
C HIS A 397 0.76 23.33 -9.55
N GLU A 398 1.52 22.26 -9.37
CA GLU A 398 2.65 21.92 -10.25
C GLU A 398 2.24 21.84 -11.72
N ASP A 399 1.06 21.26 -12.00
CA ASP A 399 0.58 21.05 -13.36
C ASP A 399 0.06 22.35 -14.03
N LEU A 400 -0.30 23.36 -13.25
CA LEU A 400 -0.85 24.65 -13.69
C LEU A 400 0.09 25.85 -13.47
N ALA A 401 1.34 25.59 -13.05
CA ALA A 401 2.35 26.61 -12.82
C ALA A 401 2.47 27.57 -14.01
N GLY A 402 2.48 28.88 -13.73
CA GLY A 402 2.57 29.95 -14.72
C GLY A 402 1.22 30.45 -15.27
N HIS A 403 0.09 29.83 -14.94
CA HIS A 403 -1.23 30.39 -15.28
C HIS A 403 -1.59 31.55 -14.33
N ALA A 404 -1.58 32.79 -14.83
CA ALA A 404 -1.72 34.01 -14.01
C ALA A 404 -3.00 34.11 -13.15
N GLY A 405 -4.09 33.44 -13.53
CA GLY A 405 -5.28 33.37 -12.69
C GLY A 405 -5.15 32.38 -11.53
N TRP A 406 -4.37 31.32 -11.73
CA TRP A 406 -4.11 30.28 -10.74
C TRP A 406 -3.11 30.78 -9.70
N GLU A 407 -1.99 31.34 -10.16
CA GLU A 407 -0.93 31.88 -9.28
C GLU A 407 -1.49 32.88 -8.28
N ARG A 408 -2.29 33.86 -8.74
CA ARG A 408 -2.91 34.85 -7.84
C ARG A 408 -3.83 34.23 -6.78
N ALA A 409 -4.59 33.20 -7.14
CA ALA A 409 -5.48 32.53 -6.19
C ALA A 409 -4.72 31.63 -5.20
N TRP A 410 -3.60 31.05 -5.66
CA TRP A 410 -2.68 30.24 -4.85
C TRP A 410 -1.88 31.10 -3.87
N GLU A 411 -1.33 32.23 -4.32
CA GLU A 411 -0.64 33.22 -3.49
C GLU A 411 -1.56 33.74 -2.37
N LEU A 412 -2.81 34.07 -2.70
CA LEU A 412 -3.79 34.49 -1.69
C LEU A 412 -4.12 33.36 -0.71
N LEU A 413 -4.21 32.10 -1.17
CA LEU A 413 -4.43 30.96 -0.27
C LEU A 413 -3.25 30.78 0.69
N ALA A 414 -2.02 30.89 0.18
CA ALA A 414 -0.80 30.85 0.99
C ALA A 414 -0.76 31.99 2.03
N GLU A 415 -1.17 33.21 1.64
CA GLU A 415 -1.27 34.33 2.60
C GLU A 415 -2.31 34.07 3.70
N VAL A 416 -3.44 33.45 3.37
CA VAL A 416 -4.45 33.05 4.37
C VAL A 416 -3.88 32.01 5.33
N GLU A 417 -3.15 31.00 4.84
CA GLU A 417 -2.48 29.99 5.65
C GLU A 417 -1.36 30.56 6.52
N GLU A 418 -0.56 31.48 6.01
CA GLU A 418 0.48 32.16 6.79
C GLU A 418 -0.13 32.93 7.98
N ARG A 419 -1.23 33.64 7.73
CA ARG A 419 -1.97 34.36 8.78
C ARG A 419 -2.62 33.41 9.80
N ALA A 420 -3.01 32.20 9.38
CA ALA A 420 -3.46 31.15 10.27
C ALA A 420 -2.33 30.66 11.20
N GLY A 421 -1.12 30.46 10.66
CA GLY A 421 0.08 30.09 11.41
C GLY A 421 0.55 31.15 12.42
N ALA A 422 0.16 32.42 12.23
CA ALA A 422 0.46 33.53 13.13
C ALA A 422 -0.46 33.62 14.38
N GLY A 423 -1.12 32.52 14.76
CA GLY A 423 -1.95 32.43 15.97
C GLY A 423 -3.40 32.92 15.80
N ARG A 424 -3.93 32.97 14.57
CA ARG A 424 -5.35 33.23 14.29
C ARG A 424 -6.09 31.92 14.05
N GLU A 425 -6.61 31.33 15.12
CA GLU A 425 -7.34 30.05 15.07
C GLU A 425 -8.52 30.07 14.09
N GLU A 426 -9.22 31.20 13.93
CA GLU A 426 -10.34 31.34 13.01
C GLU A 426 -9.91 31.27 11.53
N ALA A 427 -8.71 31.75 11.20
CA ALA A 427 -8.17 31.69 9.84
C ALA A 427 -7.75 30.25 9.49
N ALA A 428 -7.16 29.52 10.44
CA ALA A 428 -6.83 28.09 10.28
C ALA A 428 -8.11 27.28 10.01
N ALA A 429 -9.11 27.42 10.88
CA ALA A 429 -10.39 26.73 10.75
C ALA A 429 -11.13 27.09 9.44
N ALA A 430 -10.91 28.29 8.89
CA ALA A 430 -11.52 28.72 7.64
C ALA A 430 -10.93 28.01 6.41
N VAL A 431 -9.60 27.83 6.37
CA VAL A 431 -8.93 27.05 5.32
C VAL A 431 -9.34 25.59 5.40
N ASP A 432 -9.24 24.99 6.58
CA ASP A 432 -9.59 23.59 6.78
C ASP A 432 -11.04 23.34 6.37
N ALA A 433 -11.96 24.22 6.73
CA ALA A 433 -13.36 24.05 6.37
C ALA A 433 -13.65 24.07 4.86
N VAL A 434 -12.86 24.79 4.05
CA VAL A 434 -13.03 24.78 2.58
C VAL A 434 -12.26 23.65 1.90
N VAL A 435 -11.11 23.25 2.45
CA VAL A 435 -10.31 22.12 1.96
C VAL A 435 -11.01 20.79 2.27
N ASP A 436 -11.58 20.65 3.47
CA ASP A 436 -12.32 19.48 3.93
C ASP A 436 -13.72 19.36 3.33
N HIS A 437 -14.22 20.42 2.68
CA HIS A 437 -15.49 20.35 1.98
C HIS A 437 -15.46 19.22 0.95
N PRO A 438 -16.34 18.20 1.02
CA PRO A 438 -16.18 16.97 0.22
C PRO A 438 -16.09 17.20 -1.29
N PHE A 439 -16.76 18.23 -1.80
CA PHE A 439 -16.77 18.55 -3.23
C PHE A 439 -15.50 19.30 -3.70
N THR A 440 -14.65 19.76 -2.78
CA THR A 440 -13.31 20.25 -3.10
C THR A 440 -12.47 19.13 -3.71
N ARG A 441 -12.38 17.94 -3.08
CA ARG A 441 -11.66 16.81 -3.69
C ARG A 441 -12.24 16.39 -5.03
N THR A 442 -13.58 16.34 -5.15
CA THR A 442 -14.25 16.01 -6.42
C THR A 442 -13.82 16.96 -7.54
N TRP A 443 -13.77 18.26 -7.24
CA TRP A 443 -13.27 19.25 -8.19
C TRP A 443 -11.79 19.05 -8.53
N VAL A 444 -10.90 18.90 -7.54
CA VAL A 444 -9.46 18.77 -7.77
C VAL A 444 -9.14 17.59 -8.70
N LEU A 445 -9.79 16.45 -8.47
CA LEU A 445 -9.61 15.27 -9.33
C LEU A 445 -10.12 15.52 -10.75
N ALA A 446 -11.30 16.14 -10.91
CA ALA A 446 -11.83 16.50 -12.23
C ALA A 446 -10.90 17.48 -12.98
N ALA A 447 -10.30 18.43 -12.28
CA ALA A 447 -9.34 19.37 -12.85
C ALA A 447 -8.03 18.67 -13.27
N LEU A 448 -7.50 17.77 -12.44
CA LEU A 448 -6.32 16.97 -12.79
C LEU A 448 -6.57 16.11 -14.04
N ASP A 449 -7.72 15.45 -14.13
CA ASP A 449 -8.09 14.64 -15.30
C ASP A 449 -8.18 15.50 -16.57
N ALA A 450 -8.87 16.65 -16.50
CA ALA A 450 -8.99 17.57 -17.65
C ALA A 450 -7.63 18.14 -18.12
N VAL A 451 -6.72 18.47 -17.19
CA VAL A 451 -5.36 18.92 -17.53
C VAL A 451 -4.56 17.81 -18.23
N ARG A 452 -4.69 16.56 -17.77
CA ARG A 452 -4.03 15.40 -18.39
C ARG A 452 -4.57 15.09 -19.78
N GLU A 453 -5.88 15.12 -19.96
CA GLU A 453 -6.53 14.88 -21.25
C GLU A 453 -6.12 15.93 -22.28
N ARG A 454 -6.05 17.22 -21.89
CA ARG A 454 -5.57 18.29 -22.79
C ARG A 454 -4.11 18.11 -23.20
N ARG A 455 -3.22 17.71 -22.29
CA ARG A 455 -1.82 17.40 -22.62
C ARG A 455 -1.71 16.24 -23.62
N SER A 456 -2.70 15.35 -23.61
CA SER A 456 -2.79 14.21 -24.53
C SER A 456 -3.47 14.53 -25.87
N GLY A 457 -3.73 15.82 -26.15
CA GLY A 457 -4.34 16.27 -27.42
C GLY A 457 -5.87 16.24 -27.44
N GLY A 458 -6.53 16.16 -26.27
CA GLY A 458 -7.99 16.20 -26.16
C GLY A 458 -8.62 17.50 -26.68
N ALA A 459 -9.74 17.39 -27.38
CA ALA A 459 -10.43 18.47 -28.09
C ALA A 459 -11.53 19.16 -27.25
N GLU A 460 -11.22 19.61 -26.03
CA GLU A 460 -12.19 20.37 -25.23
C GLU A 460 -12.35 21.82 -25.72
N ARG A 461 -13.59 22.34 -25.66
CA ARG A 461 -13.97 23.71 -26.09
C ARG A 461 -13.59 24.80 -25.09
N GLU A 462 -13.33 24.46 -23.82
CA GLU A 462 -12.96 25.42 -22.76
C GLU A 462 -11.57 25.10 -22.20
N ASP A 463 -10.89 26.12 -21.68
CA ASP A 463 -9.55 26.01 -21.10
C ASP A 463 -9.63 25.45 -19.67
N PRO A 464 -9.19 24.20 -19.39
CA PRO A 464 -9.29 23.61 -18.06
C PRO A 464 -8.50 24.37 -16.99
N ALA A 465 -7.39 25.01 -17.36
CA ALA A 465 -6.60 25.83 -16.43
C ALA A 465 -7.38 27.06 -15.98
N ARG A 466 -8.15 27.68 -16.89
CA ARG A 466 -9.00 28.82 -16.58
C ARG A 466 -10.12 28.45 -15.61
N GLU A 467 -10.77 27.30 -15.80
CA GLU A 467 -11.83 26.84 -14.93
C GLU A 467 -11.31 26.41 -13.55
N ALA A 468 -10.18 25.70 -13.51
CA ALA A 468 -9.49 25.38 -12.27
C ALA A 468 -9.12 26.65 -11.48
N ALA A 469 -8.56 27.67 -12.15
CA ALA A 469 -8.24 28.95 -11.53
C ALA A 469 -9.47 29.68 -10.98
N ARG A 470 -10.60 29.66 -11.69
CA ARG A 470 -11.87 30.23 -11.21
C ARG A 470 -12.34 29.56 -9.91
N ARG A 471 -12.29 28.23 -9.88
CA ARG A 471 -12.73 27.47 -8.70
C ARG A 471 -11.78 27.63 -7.52
N LEU A 472 -10.47 27.66 -7.74
CA LEU A 472 -9.50 27.97 -6.68
C LEU A 472 -9.75 29.37 -6.12
N ALA A 473 -9.95 30.38 -6.97
CA ALA A 473 -10.26 31.74 -6.52
C ALA A 473 -11.53 31.81 -5.65
N ALA A 474 -12.59 31.08 -6.02
CA ALA A 474 -13.81 31.00 -5.22
C ALA A 474 -13.58 30.27 -3.87
N LEU A 475 -12.78 29.21 -3.86
CA LEU A 475 -12.40 28.47 -2.64
C LEU A 475 -11.59 29.37 -1.69
N THR A 476 -10.58 30.06 -2.20
CA THR A 476 -9.77 31.00 -1.44
C THR A 476 -10.61 32.16 -0.92
N ALA A 477 -11.53 32.70 -1.73
CA ALA A 477 -12.46 33.73 -1.29
C ALA A 477 -13.34 33.23 -0.12
N SER A 478 -13.86 32.00 -0.19
CA SER A 478 -14.58 31.42 0.95
C SER A 478 -13.72 31.34 2.22
N ALA A 479 -12.45 30.95 2.13
CA ALA A 479 -11.54 30.93 3.27
C ALA A 479 -11.32 32.34 3.86
N VAL A 480 -11.07 33.34 3.01
CA VAL A 480 -10.95 34.76 3.43
C VAL A 480 -12.20 35.23 4.18
N LEU A 481 -13.38 34.99 3.61
CA LEU A 481 -14.66 35.42 4.17
C LEU A 481 -15.00 34.70 5.48
N ARG A 482 -14.68 33.39 5.59
CA ARG A 482 -14.90 32.61 6.81
C ARG A 482 -13.93 32.98 7.92
N GLY A 483 -12.68 33.29 7.58
CA GLY A 483 -11.65 33.71 8.53
C GLY A 483 -11.80 35.16 8.99
N GLY A 484 -12.82 35.89 8.51
CA GLY A 484 -13.01 37.30 8.84
C GLY A 484 -11.85 38.18 8.38
N LEU A 485 -11.11 37.76 7.36
CA LEU A 485 -9.90 38.44 6.93
C LEU A 485 -10.25 39.64 6.05
N GLU A 486 -9.71 40.80 6.39
CA GLU A 486 -9.81 42.03 5.58
C GLU A 486 -8.87 41.99 4.37
N LEU A 487 -8.91 40.89 3.61
CA LEU A 487 -8.17 40.69 2.37
C LEU A 487 -9.13 40.77 1.17
N PRO A 488 -8.81 41.52 0.10
CA PRO A 488 -9.61 41.49 -1.10
C PRO A 488 -9.40 40.16 -1.84
N ALA A 489 -10.48 39.38 -1.99
CA ALA A 489 -10.47 38.15 -2.78
C ALA A 489 -11.15 38.39 -4.13
N GLU A 490 -10.37 38.39 -5.22
CA GLU A 490 -10.93 38.47 -6.57
C GLU A 490 -11.55 37.15 -6.99
N VAL A 491 -12.81 37.19 -7.43
CA VAL A 491 -13.50 36.05 -8.03
C VAL A 491 -14.00 36.41 -9.43
N ALA A 492 -14.13 35.40 -10.28
CA ALA A 492 -14.85 35.52 -11.54
C ALA A 492 -16.23 34.86 -11.42
N TYR A 493 -17.25 35.54 -11.90
CA TYR A 493 -18.61 35.00 -11.98
C TYR A 493 -18.94 34.64 -13.43
N ARG A 494 -19.83 33.66 -13.59
CA ARG A 494 -20.29 33.14 -14.88
C ARG A 494 -21.81 33.09 -14.87
N ASP A 495 -22.44 33.45 -15.98
CA ASP A 495 -23.91 33.47 -16.08
C ASP A 495 -24.58 34.32 -14.98
N GLY A 496 -23.88 35.36 -14.52
CA GLY A 496 -24.30 36.25 -13.44
C GLY A 496 -24.10 35.69 -12.03
N GLU A 497 -23.53 34.50 -11.85
CA GLU A 497 -23.46 33.81 -10.56
C GLU A 497 -22.02 33.42 -10.16
N VAL A 498 -21.75 33.41 -8.85
CA VAL A 498 -20.53 32.83 -8.26
C VAL A 498 -20.91 31.98 -7.05
N TYR A 499 -20.51 30.71 -7.07
CA TYR A 499 -20.65 29.83 -5.92
C TYR A 499 -19.40 29.91 -5.06
N LEU A 500 -19.60 30.21 -3.78
CA LEU A 500 -18.58 30.28 -2.75
C LEU A 500 -18.68 29.01 -1.88
N PRO A 501 -17.72 28.06 -2.01
CA PRO A 501 -17.74 26.80 -1.26
C PRO A 501 -18.04 27.01 0.22
N THR A 502 -18.93 26.17 0.76
CA THR A 502 -19.41 26.19 2.15
C THR A 502 -20.22 27.40 2.60
N LEU A 503 -20.30 28.48 1.80
CA LEU A 503 -21.02 29.70 2.15
C LEU A 503 -22.35 29.82 1.40
N GLY A 504 -22.34 29.72 0.07
CA GLY A 504 -23.55 29.91 -0.73
C GLY A 504 -23.29 30.37 -2.16
N LEU A 505 -24.37 30.71 -2.85
CA LEU A 505 -24.36 31.24 -4.21
C LEU A 505 -24.72 32.73 -4.17
N LEU A 506 -23.95 33.54 -4.89
CA LEU A 506 -24.15 34.97 -5.01
C LEU A 506 -24.46 35.33 -6.46
N ARG A 507 -25.55 36.09 -6.66
CA ARG A 507 -25.97 36.62 -7.96
C ARG A 507 -25.50 38.05 -8.14
N LEU A 508 -24.56 38.25 -9.05
CA LEU A 508 -23.88 39.52 -9.32
C LEU A 508 -24.35 40.19 -10.60
N GLY A 509 -24.87 39.43 -11.56
CA GLY A 509 -25.32 39.94 -12.85
C GLY A 509 -26.59 39.28 -13.34
N ALA A 510 -27.07 39.72 -14.50
CA ALA A 510 -28.14 39.03 -15.22
C ALA A 510 -27.62 37.70 -15.81
N PRO A 511 -28.50 36.70 -16.03
CA PRO A 511 -28.13 35.50 -16.79
C PRO A 511 -27.46 35.87 -18.13
N GLY A 512 -26.39 35.18 -18.47
CA GLY A 512 -25.54 35.37 -19.64
C GLY A 512 -24.38 36.36 -19.44
N THR A 513 -24.23 36.92 -18.24
CA THR A 513 -23.14 37.89 -17.96
C THR A 513 -21.96 37.24 -17.25
N ASP A 514 -20.75 37.50 -17.76
CA ASP A 514 -19.50 37.05 -17.16
C ASP A 514 -18.70 38.27 -16.70
N GLY A 515 -17.99 38.16 -15.58
CA GLY A 515 -17.20 39.28 -15.07
C GLY A 515 -16.35 38.94 -13.85
N ARG A 516 -15.86 39.97 -13.17
CA ARG A 516 -15.04 39.87 -11.97
C ARG A 516 -15.62 40.72 -10.85
N ALA A 517 -15.46 40.26 -9.63
CA ALA A 517 -15.82 40.99 -8.43
C ALA A 517 -14.76 40.78 -7.35
N ALA A 518 -14.58 41.78 -6.49
CA ALA A 518 -13.73 41.66 -5.31
C ALA A 518 -14.61 41.47 -4.06
N LEU A 519 -14.32 40.42 -3.30
CA LEU A 519 -15.01 40.06 -2.06
C LEU A 519 -14.15 40.42 -0.85
N ARG A 520 -14.76 40.88 0.24
CA ARG A 520 -14.10 41.05 1.53
C ARG A 520 -15.03 40.74 2.70
N ALA A 521 -14.48 40.25 3.80
CA ALA A 521 -15.22 40.12 5.04
C ALA A 521 -15.52 41.51 5.63
N THR A 522 -16.65 41.64 6.32
CA THR A 522 -17.05 42.83 7.08
C THR A 522 -17.67 42.40 8.40
N GLY A 523 -17.80 43.30 9.38
CA GLY A 523 -18.39 42.97 10.69
C GLY A 523 -19.83 42.44 10.66
N GLU A 524 -20.61 42.70 9.60
CA GLU A 524 -22.04 42.33 9.48
C GLU A 524 -22.33 41.33 8.33
N GLY A 525 -21.30 40.83 7.64
CA GLY A 525 -21.45 39.98 6.46
C GLY A 525 -20.30 40.16 5.47
N TYR A 526 -20.61 40.22 4.18
CA TYR A 526 -19.61 40.31 3.10
C TYR A 526 -19.86 41.55 2.25
N ALA A 527 -18.81 42.26 1.88
CA ALA A 527 -18.90 43.31 0.88
C ALA A 527 -18.38 42.80 -0.47
N VAL A 528 -19.11 43.13 -1.53
CA VAL A 528 -18.76 42.80 -2.90
C VAL A 528 -18.63 44.09 -3.68
N ARG A 529 -17.51 44.24 -4.38
CA ARG A 529 -17.30 45.33 -5.32
C ARG A 529 -17.30 44.80 -6.74
N ASP A 530 -18.32 45.19 -7.52
CA ASP A 530 -18.31 45.08 -8.98
C ASP A 530 -18.10 46.48 -9.57
N GLY A 531 -17.08 46.66 -10.41
CA GLY A 531 -16.75 47.98 -10.97
C GLY A 531 -16.57 49.08 -9.91
N ARG A 532 -17.54 50.03 -9.85
CA ARG A 532 -17.54 51.18 -8.92
C ARG A 532 -18.58 51.07 -7.79
N ALA A 533 -19.46 50.08 -7.79
CA ALA A 533 -20.50 49.91 -6.79
C ALA A 533 -20.05 48.90 -5.73
N GLU A 534 -20.40 49.16 -4.47
CA GLU A 534 -20.20 48.23 -3.36
C GLU A 534 -21.56 47.81 -2.80
N HIS A 535 -21.73 46.51 -2.61
CA HIS A 535 -22.95 45.90 -2.11
C HIS A 535 -22.63 45.01 -0.90
N ARG A 536 -23.52 44.95 0.08
CA ARG A 536 -23.39 44.08 1.26
C ARG A 536 -24.31 42.87 1.15
N PHE A 537 -23.80 41.69 1.50
CA PHE A 537 -24.50 40.41 1.46
C PHE A 537 -24.18 39.57 2.68
N GLY A 538 -24.84 38.42 2.83
CA GLY A 538 -24.57 37.45 3.89
C GLY A 538 -25.65 37.38 4.97
N PRO A 539 -25.35 36.73 6.11
CA PRO A 539 -26.34 36.34 7.13
C PRO A 539 -27.19 37.48 7.70
N GLY A 540 -26.68 38.72 7.72
CA GLY A 540 -27.40 39.90 8.23
C GLY A 540 -28.04 40.81 7.19
N ALA A 541 -27.84 40.56 5.89
CA ALA A 541 -28.15 41.55 4.84
C ALA A 541 -29.53 41.41 4.17
N GLY A 542 -30.24 40.28 4.37
CA GLY A 542 -31.59 40.07 3.82
C GLY A 542 -31.73 40.17 2.28
N ASP A 543 -30.62 40.14 1.54
CA ASP A 543 -30.60 40.38 0.09
C ASP A 543 -31.00 39.12 -0.69
N ALA A 544 -32.01 39.24 -1.57
CA ALA A 544 -32.53 38.13 -2.38
C ALA A 544 -31.51 37.56 -3.40
N ARG A 545 -30.42 38.28 -3.67
CA ARG A 545 -29.31 37.83 -4.53
C ARG A 545 -28.35 36.87 -3.81
N TRP A 546 -28.45 36.75 -2.48
CA TRP A 546 -27.68 35.82 -1.68
C TRP A 546 -28.47 34.55 -1.38
N LEU A 547 -27.95 33.40 -1.79
CA LEU A 547 -28.53 32.08 -1.53
C LEU A 547 -27.57 31.29 -0.63
N PRO A 548 -27.74 31.32 0.71
CA PRO A 548 -26.83 30.62 1.61
C PRO A 548 -26.90 29.11 1.45
N VAL A 549 -25.79 28.42 1.70
CA VAL A 549 -25.82 26.98 2.01
C VAL A 549 -26.68 26.80 3.25
N ARG A 550 -27.68 25.92 3.15
CA ARG A 550 -28.57 25.64 4.27
C ARG A 550 -27.89 24.67 5.21
N THR A 551 -28.27 24.70 6.47
CA THR A 551 -27.69 23.82 7.49
C THR A 551 -28.78 23.08 8.24
N TRP A 552 -28.48 21.83 8.59
CA TRP A 552 -29.31 20.99 9.43
C TRP A 552 -28.51 20.61 10.68
N PRO A 553 -28.97 20.97 11.90
CA PRO A 553 -28.35 20.54 13.13
C PRO A 553 -28.94 19.18 13.57
N PRO A 554 -28.28 18.04 13.31
CA PRO A 554 -28.78 16.74 13.78
C PRO A 554 -28.69 16.65 15.31
N GLY A 555 -29.82 16.65 16.01
CA GLY A 555 -29.89 16.45 17.47
C GLY A 555 -31.31 16.21 17.98
N PRO A 556 -31.48 15.56 19.15
CA PRO A 556 -32.77 15.56 19.83
C PRO A 556 -33.09 17.00 20.30
N PRO A 557 -34.35 17.47 20.20
CA PRO A 557 -34.74 18.83 20.62
C PRO A 557 -34.38 19.15 22.09
N ASP A 558 -34.21 18.14 22.94
CA ASP A 558 -34.13 18.27 24.41
C ASP A 558 -32.83 17.71 25.04
N ALA A 559 -31.67 17.83 24.38
CA ALA A 559 -30.40 17.63 25.09
C ALA A 559 -30.17 18.82 26.05
N ALA A 560 -30.69 18.71 27.27
CA ALA A 560 -30.32 19.60 28.37
C ALA A 560 -28.79 19.59 28.54
N PRO A 561 -28.15 20.74 28.85
CA PRO A 561 -26.73 20.74 29.19
C PRO A 561 -26.49 19.78 30.36
N GLY A 562 -25.70 18.72 30.14
CA GLY A 562 -25.20 17.88 31.24
C GLY A 562 -25.85 16.52 31.46
N ALA A 563 -26.54 15.91 30.47
CA ALA A 563 -26.81 14.46 30.53
C ALA A 563 -25.48 13.66 30.44
N PRO A 564 -25.37 12.45 31.05
CA PRO A 564 -24.11 11.73 31.18
C PRO A 564 -23.52 11.43 29.79
N GLY A 565 -22.42 12.12 29.46
CA GLY A 565 -21.81 12.14 28.12
C GLY A 565 -21.68 13.52 27.44
N ALA A 566 -21.81 14.63 28.17
CA ALA A 566 -21.73 16.00 27.62
C ALA A 566 -20.90 16.94 28.52
N PRO A 567 -20.48 18.16 28.09
CA PRO A 567 -20.22 18.69 26.74
C PRO A 567 -18.97 19.62 26.62
N GLY A 568 -18.63 20.03 25.40
CA GLY A 568 -17.72 21.18 25.14
C GLY A 568 -18.06 21.98 23.89
N THR A 569 -18.57 21.33 22.83
CA THR A 569 -19.03 22.00 21.60
C THR A 569 -20.22 21.23 21.01
N PRO A 570 -21.32 21.90 20.63
CA PRO A 570 -22.36 21.27 19.82
C PRO A 570 -21.73 20.76 18.51
N ALA A 571 -22.09 19.54 18.09
CA ALA A 571 -21.54 18.99 16.85
C ALA A 571 -21.87 19.93 15.67
N PRO A 572 -20.91 20.23 14.78
CA PRO A 572 -21.07 21.25 13.74
C PRO A 572 -22.22 20.89 12.81
N PRO A 573 -23.07 21.85 12.41
CA PRO A 573 -24.25 21.52 11.61
C PRO A 573 -23.85 20.90 10.26
N VAL A 574 -24.73 20.07 9.73
CA VAL A 574 -24.54 19.40 8.44
C VAL A 574 -25.03 20.31 7.32
N ALA A 575 -24.20 20.55 6.31
CA ALA A 575 -24.59 21.33 5.15
C ALA A 575 -25.64 20.57 4.32
N LEU A 576 -26.75 21.23 3.99
CA LEU A 576 -27.73 20.78 3.02
C LEU A 576 -27.37 21.41 1.67
N GLU A 577 -26.63 20.66 0.86
CA GLU A 577 -25.95 21.15 -0.33
C GLU A 577 -26.73 20.84 -1.61
N ASP A 578 -27.40 21.86 -2.13
CA ASP A 578 -28.17 21.86 -3.39
C ASP A 578 -27.70 22.94 -4.40
N LEU A 579 -26.53 23.55 -4.14
CA LEU A 579 -25.92 24.62 -4.93
C LEU A 579 -24.56 24.25 -5.55
N ASP A 580 -23.70 23.47 -4.87
CA ASP A 580 -22.32 23.23 -5.31
C ASP A 580 -22.30 22.60 -6.72
N PRO A 581 -21.57 23.16 -7.69
CA PRO A 581 -21.50 22.63 -9.05
C PRO A 581 -20.89 21.22 -9.13
N TYR A 582 -20.06 20.83 -8.17
CA TYR A 582 -19.40 19.51 -8.14
C TYR A 582 -20.18 18.45 -7.34
N ARG A 583 -21.40 18.76 -6.87
CA ARG A 583 -22.25 17.81 -6.14
C ARG A 583 -22.83 16.68 -7.01
N ASN A 584 -22.69 16.75 -8.34
CA ASN A 584 -23.15 15.71 -9.26
C ASN A 584 -22.16 14.53 -9.32
N CYS A 585 -21.88 13.93 -8.15
CA CYS A 585 -20.93 12.83 -7.97
C CYS A 585 -21.61 11.55 -7.44
N PHE A 586 -22.94 11.48 -7.56
CA PHE A 586 -23.77 10.36 -7.12
C PHE A 586 -24.30 9.60 -8.34
N ALA A 587 -24.77 8.37 -8.16
CA ALA A 587 -25.35 7.59 -9.24
C ALA A 587 -26.71 8.17 -9.70
N ARG A 588 -27.42 8.86 -8.80
CA ARG A 588 -28.58 9.68 -9.16
C ARG A 588 -28.18 11.14 -9.34
N PRO A 589 -28.83 11.85 -10.28
CA PRO A 589 -28.62 13.28 -10.41
C PRO A 589 -29.13 14.00 -9.14
N PRO A 590 -28.39 15.03 -8.69
CA PRO A 590 -28.85 15.90 -7.61
C PRO A 590 -30.06 16.73 -8.07
N ARG A 591 -30.89 17.16 -7.11
CA ARG A 591 -31.95 18.13 -7.37
C ARG A 591 -31.36 19.51 -7.63
N LEU A 592 -32.15 20.35 -8.30
CA LEU A 592 -31.92 21.79 -8.33
C LEU A 592 -32.16 22.38 -6.92
N ARG A 593 -31.77 23.64 -6.72
CA ARG A 593 -31.97 24.39 -5.48
C ARG A 593 -33.42 24.24 -5.01
N LEU A 594 -33.60 23.70 -3.80
CA LEU A 594 -34.93 23.51 -3.22
C LEU A 594 -35.57 24.87 -2.90
N GLY A 595 -36.88 24.99 -3.09
CA GLY A 595 -37.66 26.10 -2.56
C GLY A 595 -37.63 26.14 -1.03
N ALA A 596 -38.03 27.26 -0.41
CA ALA A 596 -38.02 27.39 1.05
C ALA A 596 -38.91 26.33 1.74
N GLY A 597 -40.12 26.09 1.21
CA GLY A 597 -41.03 25.06 1.74
C GLY A 597 -40.52 23.63 1.55
N GLU A 598 -39.95 23.32 0.37
CA GLU A 598 -39.34 22.01 0.09
C GLU A 598 -38.14 21.73 1.01
N ALA A 599 -37.32 22.75 1.27
CA ALA A 599 -36.18 22.63 2.18
C ALA A 599 -36.64 22.36 3.63
N GLU A 600 -37.71 23.02 4.08
CA GLU A 600 -38.28 22.81 5.41
C GLU A 600 -38.90 21.41 5.57
N GLU A 601 -39.63 20.95 4.55
CA GLU A 601 -40.19 19.60 4.51
C GLU A 601 -39.08 18.54 4.58
N TRP A 602 -38.01 18.74 3.82
CA TRP A 602 -36.88 17.81 3.82
C TRP A 602 -36.15 17.81 5.17
N ARG A 603 -35.94 18.98 5.77
CA ARG A 603 -35.36 19.12 7.12
C ARG A 603 -36.19 18.37 8.16
N THR A 604 -37.50 18.58 8.18
CA THR A 604 -38.43 17.87 9.07
C THR A 604 -38.32 16.36 8.91
N ARG A 605 -38.14 15.87 7.67
CA ARG A 605 -37.97 14.44 7.41
C ARG A 605 -36.63 13.91 7.90
N LEU A 606 -35.56 14.67 7.72
CA LEU A 606 -34.23 14.36 8.24
C LEU A 606 -34.26 14.28 9.77
N ASP A 607 -34.92 15.21 10.45
CA ASP A 607 -35.09 15.20 11.92
C ASP A 607 -35.77 13.92 12.38
N ARG A 608 -36.91 13.57 11.76
CA ARG A 608 -37.66 12.34 12.11
C ARG A 608 -36.86 11.07 11.83
N ALA A 609 -36.12 11.03 10.72
CA ALA A 609 -35.28 9.89 10.37
C ALA A 609 -34.10 9.75 11.34
N TRP A 610 -33.50 10.86 11.75
CA TRP A 610 -32.40 10.89 12.70
C TRP A 610 -32.82 10.47 14.11
N ALA A 611 -33.98 10.95 14.57
CA ALA A 611 -34.59 10.53 15.82
C ALA A 611 -34.86 9.01 15.82
N LEU A 612 -35.40 8.48 14.71
CA LEU A 612 -35.63 7.05 14.54
C LEU A 612 -34.33 6.23 14.64
N LEU A 613 -33.22 6.69 14.06
CA LEU A 613 -31.93 6.01 14.19
C LEU A 613 -31.41 6.03 15.64
N HIS A 614 -31.59 7.13 16.37
CA HIS A 614 -31.17 7.23 17.77
C HIS A 614 -31.98 6.31 18.69
N GLU A 615 -33.28 6.19 18.43
CA GLU A 615 -34.17 5.31 19.18
C GLU A 615 -33.87 3.82 18.90
N THR A 616 -33.59 3.47 17.64
CA THR A 616 -33.48 2.06 17.21
C THR A 616 -32.06 1.50 17.27
N VAL A 617 -31.05 2.29 16.90
CA VAL A 617 -29.65 1.86 16.76
C VAL A 617 -28.68 2.96 17.22
N PRO A 618 -28.71 3.37 18.49
CA PRO A 618 -27.99 4.55 19.00
C PRO A 618 -26.49 4.54 18.71
N GLU A 619 -25.83 3.39 18.86
CA GLU A 619 -24.39 3.25 18.56
C GLU A 619 -24.08 3.52 17.08
N PHE A 620 -24.88 2.95 16.18
CA PHE A 620 -24.72 3.15 14.74
C PHE A 620 -25.09 4.58 14.33
N ALA A 621 -26.05 5.21 14.99
CA ALA A 621 -26.42 6.61 14.77
C ALA A 621 -25.27 7.56 15.16
N ARG A 622 -24.63 7.33 16.32
CA ARG A 622 -23.43 8.06 16.74
C ARG A 622 -22.27 7.87 15.76
N ALA A 623 -22.02 6.64 15.30
CA ALA A 623 -21.00 6.36 14.31
C ALA A 623 -21.30 7.00 12.94
N ALA A 624 -22.57 7.01 12.50
CA ALA A 624 -22.99 7.66 11.27
C ALA A 624 -22.78 9.18 11.33
N ARG A 625 -22.95 9.78 12.51
CA ARG A 625 -22.74 11.22 12.72
C ARG A 625 -21.28 11.63 12.54
N ALA A 626 -20.35 10.77 12.96
CA ALA A 626 -18.92 11.03 12.89
C ALA A 626 -18.50 11.25 11.43
N GLY A 627 -17.90 12.41 11.16
CA GLY A 627 -17.46 12.81 9.82
C GLY A 627 -18.57 13.09 8.80
N LEU A 628 -19.86 13.10 9.18
CA LEU A 628 -20.93 13.59 8.29
C LEU A 628 -20.91 15.12 8.25
N THR A 629 -20.66 15.69 7.08
CA THR A 629 -20.55 17.13 6.88
C THR A 629 -21.54 17.67 5.86
N THR A 630 -21.99 16.85 4.90
CA THR A 630 -22.83 17.33 3.79
C THR A 630 -23.88 16.31 3.37
N LEU A 631 -25.11 16.79 3.14
CA LEU A 631 -26.21 16.04 2.51
C LEU A 631 -26.66 16.74 1.23
N THR A 632 -26.73 15.98 0.13
CA THR A 632 -27.25 16.45 -1.15
C THR A 632 -28.61 15.80 -1.44
N PRO A 633 -29.65 16.60 -1.75
CA PRO A 633 -30.94 16.05 -2.13
C PRO A 633 -30.84 15.46 -3.55
N LEU A 634 -31.14 14.17 -3.69
CA LEU A 634 -31.12 13.47 -4.98
C LEU A 634 -32.52 13.40 -5.60
N ALA A 635 -32.58 13.36 -6.93
CA ALA A 635 -33.84 13.18 -7.65
C ALA A 635 -34.40 11.74 -7.50
N GLY A 636 -35.72 11.62 -7.63
CA GLY A 636 -36.44 10.34 -7.60
C GLY A 636 -36.67 9.74 -6.20
N GLY A 637 -37.37 8.60 -6.17
CA GLY A 637 -37.63 7.80 -4.96
C GLY A 637 -36.58 6.70 -4.72
N PRO A 638 -36.60 6.01 -3.57
CA PRO A 638 -35.65 4.93 -3.27
C PRO A 638 -35.67 3.82 -4.32
N ARG A 639 -34.50 3.24 -4.64
CA ARG A 639 -34.38 2.06 -5.52
C ARG A 639 -34.23 0.84 -4.61
N SER A 640 -34.81 -0.30 -5.00
CA SER A 640 -34.66 -1.54 -4.23
C SER A 640 -33.17 -1.83 -3.97
N ALA A 641 -32.83 -2.09 -2.71
CA ALA A 641 -31.47 -2.36 -2.21
C ALA A 641 -30.44 -1.20 -2.19
N VAL A 642 -30.77 0.04 -2.61
CA VAL A 642 -29.89 1.21 -2.48
C VAL A 642 -30.67 2.40 -1.91
N TRP A 643 -30.49 2.63 -0.61
CA TRP A 643 -31.23 3.64 0.16
C TRP A 643 -30.56 5.02 0.12
N GLY A 644 -29.25 5.08 0.35
CA GLY A 644 -28.43 6.31 0.26
C GLY A 644 -27.18 6.10 -0.59
N GLU A 645 -26.62 7.18 -1.13
CA GLU A 645 -25.46 7.13 -2.02
C GLU A 645 -24.28 7.89 -1.41
N ALA A 646 -23.11 7.26 -1.35
CA ALA A 646 -21.89 7.96 -0.96
C ALA A 646 -21.38 8.77 -2.16
N GLY A 647 -20.89 9.99 -1.91
CA GLY A 647 -20.24 10.77 -2.95
C GLY A 647 -19.04 10.02 -3.54
N ARG A 648 -18.69 10.34 -4.79
CA ARG A 648 -17.54 9.72 -5.45
C ARG A 648 -16.23 10.00 -4.69
N HIS A 649 -16.11 11.18 -4.07
CA HIS A 649 -14.94 11.66 -3.33
C HIS A 649 -15.34 12.48 -2.10
N GLY A 650 -14.47 12.48 -1.07
CA GLY A 650 -14.66 13.22 0.18
C GLY A 650 -15.43 12.41 1.24
N PRO A 651 -14.90 12.25 2.47
CA PRO A 651 -15.41 11.28 3.44
C PRO A 651 -16.78 11.65 4.05
N GLY A 652 -17.25 12.89 3.86
CA GLY A 652 -18.38 13.46 4.60
C GLY A 652 -19.66 13.78 3.80
N ALA A 653 -19.68 13.59 2.47
CA ALA A 653 -20.85 13.87 1.65
C ALA A 653 -21.72 12.64 1.37
N LEU A 654 -23.03 12.76 1.60
CA LEU A 654 -24.03 11.77 1.22
C LEU A 654 -25.12 12.35 0.33
N GLY A 655 -25.59 11.55 -0.61
CA GLY A 655 -26.78 11.82 -1.39
C GLY A 655 -27.97 11.07 -0.80
N VAL A 656 -29.04 11.81 -0.52
CA VAL A 656 -30.29 11.26 0.05
C VAL A 656 -31.43 11.51 -0.93
N PRO A 657 -32.20 10.48 -1.36
CA PRO A 657 -33.33 10.67 -2.24
C PRO A 657 -34.38 11.61 -1.64
N TYR A 658 -34.70 12.70 -2.34
CA TYR A 658 -35.63 13.71 -1.83
C TYR A 658 -37.03 13.15 -1.62
N ALA A 659 -37.48 12.17 -2.41
CA ALA A 659 -38.81 11.58 -2.27
C ALA A 659 -38.86 10.35 -1.33
N ALA A 660 -37.77 10.05 -0.60
CA ALA A 660 -37.77 8.96 0.38
C ALA A 660 -38.66 9.28 1.59
N GLY A 661 -39.34 8.27 2.13
CA GLY A 661 -40.04 8.35 3.42
C GLY A 661 -39.07 8.38 4.60
N VAL A 662 -39.58 8.48 5.82
CA VAL A 662 -38.76 8.60 7.05
C VAL A 662 -37.86 7.37 7.24
N ARG A 663 -38.40 6.16 7.07
CA ARG A 663 -37.63 4.91 7.24
C ARG A 663 -36.56 4.74 6.17
N GLU A 664 -36.90 5.08 4.93
CA GLU A 664 -35.97 5.01 3.80
C GLU A 664 -34.87 6.07 3.94
N THR A 665 -35.20 7.25 4.47
CA THR A 665 -34.23 8.30 4.80
C THR A 665 -33.29 7.84 5.93
N ALA A 666 -33.81 7.20 6.97
CA ALA A 666 -32.99 6.64 8.06
C ALA A 666 -32.00 5.59 7.52
N LEU A 667 -32.47 4.65 6.71
CA LEU A 667 -31.61 3.67 6.03
C LEU A 667 -30.62 4.33 5.07
N ALA A 668 -31.00 5.42 4.38
CA ALA A 668 -30.12 6.16 3.48
C ALA A 668 -28.94 6.79 4.20
N LEU A 669 -29.19 7.45 5.34
CA LEU A 669 -28.13 8.01 6.19
C LEU A 669 -27.20 6.91 6.70
N LEU A 670 -27.76 5.83 7.25
CA LEU A 670 -27.00 4.74 7.82
C LEU A 670 -26.10 4.02 6.79
N THR A 671 -26.70 3.57 5.69
CA THR A 671 -25.97 2.82 4.64
C THR A 671 -25.03 3.72 3.84
N GLY A 672 -25.43 4.96 3.58
CA GLY A 672 -24.59 5.97 2.93
C GLY A 672 -23.31 6.22 3.73
N ARG A 673 -23.42 6.43 5.06
CA ARG A 673 -22.25 6.62 5.93
C ARG A 673 -21.34 5.41 5.98
N ARG A 674 -21.89 4.19 6.05
CA ARG A 674 -21.09 2.95 5.99
C ARG A 674 -20.27 2.88 4.70
N ARG A 675 -20.85 3.20 3.56
CA ARG A 675 -20.12 3.21 2.28
C ARG A 675 -19.09 4.32 2.20
N ALA A 676 -19.44 5.52 2.66
CA ALA A 676 -18.53 6.67 2.66
C ALA A 676 -17.32 6.44 3.58
N ARG A 677 -17.51 5.89 4.79
CA ARG A 677 -16.40 5.51 5.69
C ARG A 677 -15.51 4.45 5.05
N LEU A 678 -16.08 3.38 4.48
CA LEU A 678 -15.28 2.33 3.87
C LEU A 678 -14.45 2.87 2.68
N ARG A 679 -15.07 3.70 1.83
CA ARG A 679 -14.35 4.39 0.73
C ARG A 679 -13.20 5.23 1.26
N ALA A 680 -13.47 6.09 2.24
CA ALA A 680 -12.45 6.92 2.86
C ALA A 680 -11.29 6.09 3.42
N LEU A 681 -11.58 4.98 4.10
CA LEU A 681 -10.55 4.06 4.60
C LEU A 681 -9.71 3.50 3.44
N THR A 682 -10.34 3.02 2.35
CA THR A 682 -9.61 2.47 1.21
C THR A 682 -8.80 3.49 0.40
N GLU A 683 -9.08 4.79 0.56
CA GLU A 683 -8.32 5.86 -0.10
C GLU A 683 -6.99 6.20 0.61
N VAL A 684 -6.87 5.87 1.91
CA VAL A 684 -5.69 6.22 2.73
C VAL A 684 -5.07 5.01 3.46
N THR A 685 -5.68 3.83 3.36
CA THR A 685 -5.20 2.60 3.97
C THR A 685 -5.44 1.41 3.06
N ASP A 686 -4.50 0.46 3.06
CA ASP A 686 -4.67 -0.82 2.38
C ASP A 686 -5.44 -1.79 3.28
N LEU A 687 -6.72 -2.03 2.98
CA LEU A 687 -7.53 -3.07 3.66
C LEU A 687 -7.35 -4.45 3.03
N TYR A 688 -6.93 -4.49 1.78
CA TYR A 688 -6.71 -5.72 1.02
C TYR A 688 -5.70 -5.46 -0.11
N ALA A 689 -5.08 -6.52 -0.60
CA ALA A 689 -4.17 -6.51 -1.75
C ALA A 689 -4.51 -7.66 -2.71
N LEU A 690 -4.18 -7.48 -3.99
CA LEU A 690 -4.50 -8.45 -5.06
C LEU A 690 -6.02 -8.72 -5.19
N ASP A 691 -6.84 -7.68 -5.08
CA ASP A 691 -8.30 -7.82 -5.19
C ASP A 691 -8.71 -8.47 -6.51
N GLY A 692 -9.58 -9.48 -6.44
CA GLY A 692 -10.05 -10.26 -7.58
C GLY A 692 -9.15 -11.41 -8.02
N ALA A 693 -7.95 -11.58 -7.43
CA ALA A 693 -7.12 -12.77 -7.63
C ALA A 693 -7.80 -14.05 -7.07
N TRP A 694 -8.64 -13.90 -6.04
CA TRP A 694 -9.60 -14.93 -5.62
C TRP A 694 -11.03 -14.42 -5.81
N GLN A 695 -11.92 -15.39 -5.98
CA GLN A 695 -13.36 -15.15 -6.07
C GLN A 695 -14.05 -15.80 -4.89
N HIS A 696 -14.80 -15.00 -4.14
CA HIS A 696 -15.44 -15.41 -2.91
C HIS A 696 -16.94 -15.56 -3.14
N PRO A 697 -17.56 -16.69 -2.77
CA PRO A 697 -19.01 -16.79 -2.90
C PRO A 697 -19.69 -15.74 -2.02
N SER A 698 -20.77 -15.13 -2.51
CA SER A 698 -21.54 -14.12 -1.78
C SER A 698 -22.88 -14.70 -1.35
N PRO A 699 -23.32 -14.52 -0.08
CA PRO A 699 -24.67 -14.91 0.35
C PRO A 699 -25.80 -14.10 -0.31
N TRP A 700 -25.47 -13.05 -1.07
CA TRP A 700 -26.45 -12.10 -1.63
C TRP A 700 -26.43 -12.02 -3.14
N ARG A 701 -25.55 -12.77 -3.81
CA ARG A 701 -25.35 -12.71 -5.26
C ARG A 701 -25.14 -14.11 -5.80
N GLU A 702 -25.59 -14.35 -7.03
CA GLU A 702 -25.47 -15.65 -7.69
C GLU A 702 -24.02 -15.97 -8.06
N ARG A 703 -23.27 -14.97 -8.51
CA ARG A 703 -21.86 -15.13 -8.88
C ARG A 703 -20.94 -14.81 -7.71
N PRO A 704 -19.81 -15.54 -7.57
CA PRO A 704 -18.71 -15.13 -6.71
C PRO A 704 -18.25 -13.69 -7.00
N VAL A 705 -17.68 -13.05 -5.99
CA VAL A 705 -17.25 -11.66 -6.04
C VAL A 705 -15.82 -11.50 -5.48
N PRO A 706 -15.10 -10.44 -5.86
CA PRO A 706 -13.82 -10.11 -5.26
C PRO A 706 -13.95 -9.76 -3.76
N VAL A 707 -12.85 -9.80 -3.01
CA VAL A 707 -12.84 -9.54 -1.56
C VAL A 707 -13.35 -8.13 -1.24
N SER A 708 -13.00 -7.13 -2.06
CA SER A 708 -13.44 -5.74 -1.90
C SER A 708 -14.96 -5.63 -1.89
N ARG A 709 -15.63 -6.37 -2.78
CA ARG A 709 -17.09 -6.37 -2.89
C ARG A 709 -17.74 -7.10 -1.73
N LEU A 710 -17.20 -8.26 -1.33
CA LEU A 710 -17.71 -9.02 -0.19
C LEU A 710 -17.60 -8.20 1.10
N LEU A 711 -16.45 -7.56 1.33
CA LEU A 711 -16.21 -6.67 2.46
C LEU A 711 -17.18 -5.49 2.46
N ALA A 712 -17.38 -4.83 1.32
CA ALA A 712 -18.34 -3.74 1.19
C ALA A 712 -19.79 -4.17 1.48
N ASP A 713 -20.20 -5.34 0.99
CA ASP A 713 -21.53 -5.91 1.26
C ASP A 713 -21.70 -6.18 2.76
N VAL A 714 -20.71 -6.79 3.43
CA VAL A 714 -20.76 -7.08 4.87
C VAL A 714 -20.79 -5.79 5.70
N HIS A 715 -19.87 -4.85 5.41
CA HIS A 715 -19.72 -3.60 6.16
C HIS A 715 -21.02 -2.79 6.21
N GLU A 716 -21.78 -2.77 5.12
CA GLU A 716 -23.10 -2.14 5.07
C GLU A 716 -24.18 -2.97 5.78
N ARG A 717 -24.21 -4.29 5.53
CA ARG A 717 -25.31 -5.14 5.97
C ARG A 717 -25.35 -5.39 7.47
N VAL A 718 -24.22 -5.32 8.17
CA VAL A 718 -24.20 -5.36 9.65
C VAL A 718 -25.10 -4.27 10.23
N ALA A 719 -24.99 -3.04 9.72
CA ALA A 719 -25.79 -1.92 10.17
C ALA A 719 -27.28 -2.05 9.78
N VAL A 720 -27.55 -2.56 8.57
CA VAL A 720 -28.93 -2.79 8.10
C VAL A 720 -29.63 -3.87 8.93
N GLU A 721 -28.94 -4.96 9.26
CA GLU A 721 -29.48 -6.04 10.10
C GLU A 721 -29.78 -5.53 11.52
N ALA A 722 -28.89 -4.72 12.10
CA ALA A 722 -29.11 -4.07 13.39
C ALA A 722 -30.42 -3.27 13.39
N TYR A 723 -30.57 -2.37 12.41
CA TYR A 723 -31.76 -1.54 12.27
C TYR A 723 -33.03 -2.37 12.06
N ARG A 724 -33.00 -3.37 11.17
CA ARG A 724 -34.16 -4.20 10.86
C ARG A 724 -34.65 -5.01 12.06
N ARG A 725 -33.74 -5.56 12.87
CA ARG A 725 -34.09 -6.27 14.11
C ARG A 725 -34.76 -5.33 15.12
N ALA A 726 -34.18 -4.15 15.33
CA ALA A 726 -34.75 -3.14 16.21
C ALA A 726 -36.16 -2.70 15.78
N THR A 727 -36.45 -2.68 14.48
CA THR A 727 -37.77 -2.31 13.94
C THR A 727 -38.71 -3.49 13.65
N ALA A 728 -38.42 -4.70 14.15
CA ALA A 728 -39.18 -5.93 13.87
C ALA A 728 -39.40 -6.23 12.36
N ALA A 729 -38.47 -5.79 11.52
CA ALA A 729 -38.46 -5.96 10.05
C ALA A 729 -37.31 -6.87 9.58
N ALA A 730 -36.80 -7.72 10.48
CA ALA A 730 -35.69 -8.62 10.19
C ALA A 730 -36.08 -9.69 9.16
N GLU A 731 -35.18 -9.96 8.22
CA GLU A 731 -35.34 -11.07 7.29
C GLU A 731 -34.90 -12.39 7.97
N PRO A 732 -35.63 -13.50 7.79
CA PRO A 732 -35.17 -14.80 8.23
C PRO A 732 -33.76 -15.13 7.71
N GLY A 733 -32.88 -15.53 8.64
CA GLY A 733 -31.47 -15.89 8.35
C GLY A 733 -30.57 -14.73 7.92
N GLY A 734 -30.97 -13.47 8.15
CA GLY A 734 -30.17 -12.28 7.84
C GLY A 734 -28.78 -12.30 8.48
N ALA A 735 -28.71 -12.45 9.81
CA ALA A 735 -27.45 -12.58 10.53
C ALA A 735 -26.62 -13.80 10.10
N ASP A 736 -27.23 -14.96 9.83
CA ASP A 736 -26.50 -16.14 9.37
C ASP A 736 -25.81 -15.91 8.02
N ARG A 737 -26.46 -15.17 7.11
CA ARG A 737 -25.83 -14.74 5.85
C ARG A 737 -24.59 -13.88 6.13
N ILE A 738 -24.67 -12.95 7.08
CA ILE A 738 -23.55 -12.06 7.44
C ILE A 738 -22.42 -12.85 8.10
N HIS A 739 -22.72 -13.75 9.04
CA HIS A 739 -21.72 -14.63 9.69
C HIS A 739 -20.94 -15.45 8.67
N ARG A 740 -21.63 -16.09 7.71
CA ARG A 740 -20.96 -16.85 6.64
C ARG A 740 -20.05 -15.99 5.78
N ALA A 741 -20.41 -14.73 5.52
CA ALA A 741 -19.56 -13.82 4.77
C ALA A 741 -18.35 -13.35 5.59
N LEU A 742 -18.53 -13.07 6.89
CA LEU A 742 -17.43 -12.75 7.81
C LEU A 742 -16.44 -13.91 7.93
N ASP A 743 -16.92 -15.17 8.00
CA ASP A 743 -16.06 -16.37 8.05
C ASP A 743 -15.21 -16.52 6.78
N ARG A 744 -15.80 -16.23 5.62
CA ARG A 744 -15.06 -16.19 4.35
C ARG A 744 -14.00 -15.09 4.34
N LEU A 745 -14.35 -13.88 4.77
CA LEU A 745 -13.41 -12.77 4.85
C LEU A 745 -12.25 -13.06 5.81
N SER A 746 -12.52 -13.65 6.98
CA SER A 746 -11.47 -14.03 7.94
C SER A 746 -10.46 -15.03 7.37
N GLY A 747 -10.88 -15.87 6.42
CA GLY A 747 -10.01 -16.82 5.71
C GLY A 747 -9.43 -16.31 4.39
N ALA A 748 -9.73 -15.07 3.97
CA ALA A 748 -9.28 -14.52 2.70
C ALA A 748 -7.80 -14.11 2.78
N ALA A 749 -7.00 -14.55 1.80
CA ALA A 749 -5.57 -14.26 1.75
C ALA A 749 -5.25 -12.80 1.35
N GLU A 750 -6.23 -12.14 0.72
CA GLU A 750 -6.12 -10.77 0.25
C GLU A 750 -6.13 -9.74 1.37
N LEU A 751 -6.76 -10.03 2.51
CA LEU A 751 -6.86 -9.05 3.59
C LEU A 751 -5.48 -8.72 4.18
N THR A 752 -5.23 -7.44 4.38
CA THR A 752 -4.09 -6.95 5.17
C THR A 752 -4.38 -7.12 6.67
N SER A 753 -3.39 -6.86 7.52
CA SER A 753 -3.59 -6.77 8.97
C SER A 753 -4.72 -5.80 9.34
N THR A 754 -4.76 -4.61 8.73
CA THR A 754 -5.83 -3.62 8.92
C THR A 754 -7.20 -4.15 8.45
N GLY A 755 -7.25 -4.81 7.29
CA GLY A 755 -8.49 -5.41 6.78
C GLY A 755 -9.06 -6.50 7.69
N LYS A 756 -8.20 -7.37 8.23
CA LYS A 756 -8.60 -8.40 9.20
C LYS A 756 -9.17 -7.79 10.48
N ARG A 757 -8.57 -6.70 10.99
CA ARG A 757 -9.10 -5.98 12.15
C ARG A 757 -10.47 -5.36 11.88
N LEU A 758 -10.70 -4.80 10.69
CA LEU A 758 -12.04 -4.31 10.31
C LEU A 758 -13.08 -5.45 10.33
N VAL A 759 -12.71 -6.65 9.87
CA VAL A 759 -13.60 -7.83 9.93
C VAL A 759 -13.90 -8.23 11.38
N GLU A 760 -12.93 -8.13 12.28
CA GLU A 760 -13.12 -8.37 13.72
C GLU A 760 -14.05 -7.32 14.36
N GLU A 761 -13.89 -6.04 14.03
CA GLU A 761 -14.80 -4.97 14.46
C GLU A 761 -16.24 -5.27 14.00
N LEU A 762 -16.43 -5.68 12.74
CA LEU A 762 -17.75 -6.02 12.21
C LEU A 762 -18.38 -7.24 12.89
N ARG A 763 -17.57 -8.23 13.29
CA ARG A 763 -18.05 -9.36 14.10
C ARG A 763 -18.52 -8.90 15.47
N TRP A 764 -17.79 -7.98 16.09
CA TRP A 764 -18.15 -7.44 17.40
C TRP A 764 -19.45 -6.63 17.32
N GLU A 765 -19.58 -5.76 16.31
CA GLU A 765 -20.82 -5.02 16.04
C GLU A 765 -22.01 -5.98 15.87
N LEU A 766 -21.86 -7.05 15.07
CA LEU A 766 -22.93 -8.01 14.84
C LEU A 766 -23.33 -8.81 16.10
N LYS A 767 -22.38 -9.11 16.99
CA LYS A 767 -22.69 -9.76 18.29
C LYS A 767 -23.54 -8.85 19.18
N GLY A 768 -23.23 -7.55 19.19
CA GLY A 768 -24.02 -6.54 19.92
C GLY A 768 -25.45 -6.38 19.41
N VAL A 769 -25.77 -6.90 18.22
CA VAL A 769 -27.11 -6.92 17.62
C VAL A 769 -27.94 -8.15 18.06
N GLY A 770 -27.32 -9.12 18.74
CA GLY A 770 -27.96 -10.35 19.23
C GLY A 770 -28.20 -10.41 20.74
N ALA A 771 -27.65 -9.47 21.50
CA ALA A 771 -27.93 -9.24 22.93
C ALA A 771 -28.97 -8.12 23.06
#